data_AF-A0A5E4GJX2-F1
#
_entry.id   AF-A0A5E4GJX2-F1
#
_cell.length_a   1.000
_cell.length_b   1.000
_cell.length_c   1.000
_cell.angle_alpha   90.00
_cell.angle_beta   90.00
_cell.angle_gamma   90.00
#
_symmetry.space_group_name_H-M   'P 1'
#
loop_
_entity.id
_entity.type
_entity.pdbx_description
1 polymer ?
#
loop_
_entity_poly.entity_id
_entity_poly.type
_entity_poly.pdbx_seq_one_letter_code
_entity_poly.pdbx_strand_id
1 'polypeptide(L)'
;MALVRASDPQTSSVSSTSRYCRYHVFLSFRGQDTRKAFTDHLYTALVNAGFRTFRDDDEVERGEGIELELQKAIKHSRTSVIMFSKDYASSRWCLDELVMILERKRISADHVVLPVFYDVDPSDVRNQTGSLAKAFARHQKTQPSNKVKEWKEALAEVADLAGMVLPNQANGRESKFINKIVQVIGEKLRRRPLSVPHIMIGMQSRVNELNLWLQDGSDDVGILVIYGMSGIGKTTIAKSLYNTNFGRFEGSSFIENIREISQQPNGLVQIQKQLLSDILNGRKMKISSVSEGLIKIEDAISSKRVLLVLDDVDHIDQLDAVFQMKDRFYPRSKIIITTRRARLLKAHQVTKVYAVGTLTQKESLELFSWHAFGQDHPVEDYKEYSEKLVDHCGGLPLALKVLGSSLLGESVCLWKSALEKLEVIPNGEIINKLRVSYDCLQDDHDQKLFLHIACFFIGMDKDYIAKILDGCDFYTIVGIQNLIDRCLVIIDGWDKVQMHDLIRGMGREIVRLESKEPWKRSRVWHHKDSFKILTEKNGTETIEGLVLNMHMCPAINSNEKVLETNAFSRMRELKLLHLSHVQLDGSYAEFCTELRWLCWTKFPLDSIPVDFPLESVIILEMQYSGLRQVFKGTKYLPSLKILDLSRSHSLTETIDFSYCPNLEKLVLVDCTSLIYVHGSIGNLERLIYLNMKDCKKIRMLPKNIYVEMINLLGLCNLLESMAPIRMHKQRAIFQNDDPIPVQGLYEPGIFSTFFGGNKVPGKFSHKSTGSSISFTVPLLDNHRTRGLIVFVVYMNAGYDSPPIIHHNYLSQIIVKNKSNGLRGRYCPSRYGIPGEGEDMIWLSHWNLEDDQLQGGDEVVVSVIMKSGLLVKELGIQLVQVQEEENHNMMSISTDSSYHHQTWYNKRLGDSDEEDKREEVFSRFVCLPDEEEEQQDDITVATTTGSNNSGGLRGWKVLVTAACFFLTLTLITRSSPSLRKKQPSTNPG
;
A
#
# COMPACT_ATOMS: atom_id res chain seq x y z
N MET A 1 3.65 -39.44 -32.32
CA MET A 1 4.40 -40.70 -32.12
C MET A 1 5.10 -40.61 -30.78
N ALA A 2 4.73 -41.48 -29.84
CA ALA A 2 5.30 -41.55 -28.51
C ALA A 2 6.70 -42.19 -28.56
N LEU A 3 7.66 -41.62 -27.85
CA LEU A 3 8.97 -42.23 -27.62
C LEU A 3 9.21 -42.32 -26.12
N VAL A 4 9.02 -43.54 -25.62
CA VAL A 4 9.43 -44.04 -24.31
C VAL A 4 10.96 -44.00 -24.25
N ARG A 5 11.54 -43.42 -23.20
CA ARG A 5 12.90 -43.74 -22.77
C ARG A 5 12.94 -44.04 -21.29
N ALA A 6 13.67 -45.11 -21.00
CA ALA A 6 13.81 -45.79 -19.73
C ALA A 6 14.54 -44.94 -18.69
N SER A 7 14.04 -44.98 -17.47
CA SER A 7 14.68 -44.45 -16.26
C SER A 7 15.43 -45.56 -15.53
N ASP A 8 16.73 -45.37 -15.30
CA ASP A 8 17.51 -46.16 -14.34
C ASP A 8 17.32 -45.61 -12.91
N PRO A 9 17.33 -46.46 -11.87
CA PRO A 9 16.93 -46.09 -10.51
C PRO A 9 18.15 -45.74 -9.67
N GLN A 10 18.15 -44.59 -8.97
CA GLN A 10 18.69 -44.40 -7.62
C GLN A 10 18.63 -42.90 -7.27
N THR A 11 17.53 -42.47 -6.68
CA THR A 11 17.51 -41.42 -5.66
C THR A 11 16.27 -41.66 -4.80
N SER A 12 16.50 -41.86 -3.50
CA SER A 12 15.50 -42.12 -2.49
C SER A 12 14.56 -40.92 -2.32
N SER A 13 13.49 -40.90 -3.11
CA SER A 13 12.34 -40.05 -2.86
C SER A 13 11.55 -40.61 -1.68
N VAL A 14 11.32 -39.78 -0.66
CA VAL A 14 10.33 -40.03 0.39
C VAL A 14 9.02 -40.30 -0.33
N SER A 15 8.56 -41.56 -0.29
CA SER A 15 7.37 -41.97 -1.02
C SER A 15 6.18 -41.14 -0.56
N SER A 16 5.65 -40.34 -1.48
CA SER A 16 4.31 -39.77 -1.34
C SER A 16 3.37 -40.96 -1.14
N THR A 17 2.83 -41.11 0.06
CA THR A 17 1.86 -42.15 0.37
C THR A 17 0.69 -41.97 -0.60
N SER A 18 0.55 -42.92 -1.51
CA SER A 18 -0.36 -42.84 -2.63
C SER A 18 -1.80 -42.68 -2.11
N ARG A 19 -2.50 -41.61 -2.51
CA ARG A 19 -3.91 -41.32 -2.13
C ARG A 19 -4.93 -42.22 -2.86
N TYR A 20 -4.52 -43.35 -3.43
CA TYR A 20 -5.41 -44.22 -4.18
C TYR A 20 -6.25 -45.10 -3.23
N CYS A 21 -7.33 -44.57 -2.67
CA CYS A 21 -8.35 -45.40 -2.01
C CYS A 21 -9.23 -46.08 -3.07
N ARG A 22 -9.08 -47.41 -3.20
CA ARG A 22 -9.88 -48.25 -4.10
C ARG A 22 -11.31 -48.42 -3.57
N TYR A 23 -11.46 -48.47 -2.24
CA TYR A 23 -12.73 -48.69 -1.57
C TYR A 23 -13.07 -47.54 -0.62
N HIS A 24 -14.36 -47.22 -0.51
CA HIS A 24 -14.85 -46.28 0.49
C HIS A 24 -15.02 -46.96 1.84
N VAL A 25 -15.52 -48.21 1.85
CA VAL A 25 -15.82 -48.97 3.07
C VAL A 25 -15.21 -50.37 2.98
N PHE A 26 -14.58 -50.84 4.05
CA PHE A 26 -14.18 -52.21 4.29
C PHE A 26 -15.08 -52.81 5.37
N LEU A 27 -15.69 -53.97 5.11
CA LEU A 27 -16.51 -54.67 6.10
C LEU A 27 -15.68 -55.79 6.75
N SER A 28 -15.42 -55.70 8.06
CA SER A 28 -14.89 -56.82 8.85
C SER A 28 -16.03 -57.47 9.61
N PHE A 29 -16.24 -58.77 9.43
CA PHE A 29 -17.35 -59.49 10.02
C PHE A 29 -17.05 -60.98 10.13
N ARG A 30 -17.80 -61.68 10.99
CA ARG A 30 -17.76 -63.14 11.04
C ARG A 30 -18.68 -63.70 9.97
N GLY A 31 -18.08 -64.31 8.95
CA GLY A 31 -18.81 -64.88 7.82
C GLY A 31 -19.87 -65.92 8.19
N GLN A 32 -19.62 -66.74 9.23
CA GLN A 32 -20.56 -67.78 9.65
C GLN A 32 -21.82 -67.21 10.32
N ASP A 33 -21.74 -65.99 10.87
CA ASP A 33 -22.78 -65.44 11.75
C ASP A 33 -23.71 -64.50 10.98
N THR A 34 -23.14 -63.60 10.18
CA THR A 34 -23.87 -62.43 9.64
C THR A 34 -23.86 -62.33 8.11
N ARG A 35 -23.09 -63.17 7.41
CA ARG A 35 -22.81 -63.02 5.97
C ARG A 35 -24.06 -62.97 5.10
N LYS A 36 -24.96 -63.96 5.22
CA LYS A 36 -26.19 -64.09 4.39
C LYS A 36 -27.40 -63.34 4.97
N ALA A 37 -27.20 -62.59 6.04
CA ALA A 37 -28.27 -61.90 6.76
C ALA A 37 -27.94 -60.40 6.84
N PHE A 38 -27.66 -59.89 8.05
CA PHE A 38 -27.42 -58.47 8.30
C PHE A 38 -26.32 -57.86 7.41
N THR A 39 -25.19 -58.54 7.23
CA THR A 39 -24.04 -58.00 6.48
C THR A 39 -24.34 -57.89 4.98
N ASP A 40 -25.11 -58.82 4.41
CA ASP A 40 -25.55 -58.74 3.01
C ASP A 40 -26.44 -57.51 2.78
N HIS A 41 -27.44 -57.32 3.65
CA HIS A 41 -28.32 -56.16 3.58
C HIS A 41 -27.57 -54.83 3.79
N LEU A 42 -26.60 -54.79 4.70
CA LEU A 42 -25.75 -53.62 4.90
C LEU A 42 -24.89 -53.33 3.67
N TYR A 43 -24.27 -54.36 3.08
CA TYR A 43 -23.48 -54.25 1.85
C TYR A 43 -24.33 -53.69 0.71
N THR A 44 -25.51 -54.27 0.45
CA THR A 44 -26.43 -53.79 -0.59
C THR A 44 -26.87 -52.35 -0.34
N ALA A 45 -27.18 -51.99 0.91
CA ALA A 45 -27.57 -50.62 1.25
C ALA A 45 -26.43 -49.61 1.03
N LEU A 46 -25.19 -49.98 1.34
CA LEU A 46 -24.01 -49.14 1.09
C LEU A 46 -23.75 -48.96 -0.41
N VAL A 47 -23.84 -50.04 -1.19
CA VAL A 47 -23.69 -49.99 -2.66
C VAL A 47 -24.80 -49.14 -3.29
N ASN A 48 -26.06 -49.33 -2.89
CA ASN A 48 -27.20 -48.52 -3.36
C ASN A 48 -27.08 -47.03 -2.99
N ALA A 49 -26.39 -46.72 -1.88
CA ALA A 49 -26.07 -45.35 -1.49
C ALA A 49 -24.85 -44.77 -2.26
N GLY A 50 -24.24 -45.53 -3.17
CA GLY A 50 -23.13 -45.12 -4.03
C GLY A 50 -21.74 -45.37 -3.43
N PHE A 51 -21.62 -46.14 -2.35
CA PHE A 51 -20.33 -46.46 -1.73
C PHE A 51 -19.72 -47.74 -2.32
N ARG A 52 -18.59 -47.61 -3.04
CA ARG A 52 -17.64 -48.71 -3.30
C ARG A 52 -17.24 -49.40 -1.99
N THR A 53 -17.71 -50.62 -1.76
CA THR A 53 -17.56 -51.34 -0.50
C THR A 53 -16.87 -52.67 -0.77
N PHE A 54 -15.79 -52.96 -0.04
CA PHE A 54 -15.09 -54.24 -0.12
C PHE A 54 -15.77 -55.26 0.79
N ARG A 55 -16.02 -56.45 0.23
CA ARG A 55 -16.51 -57.65 0.92
C ARG A 55 -15.70 -58.86 0.42
N ASP A 56 -15.25 -59.68 1.36
CA ASP A 56 -14.37 -60.83 1.16
C ASP A 56 -14.79 -61.82 0.05
N ASP A 57 -16.09 -62.06 -0.15
CA ASP A 57 -16.58 -63.04 -1.13
C ASP A 57 -16.70 -62.52 -2.59
N ASP A 58 -16.72 -61.20 -2.82
CA ASP A 58 -17.02 -60.64 -4.17
C ASP A 58 -15.77 -60.16 -4.94
N GLU A 59 -14.70 -59.80 -4.24
CA GLU A 59 -13.57 -59.04 -4.84
C GLU A 59 -12.18 -59.69 -4.64
N VAL A 60 -12.09 -60.88 -4.05
CA VAL A 60 -10.82 -61.63 -3.94
C VAL A 60 -10.63 -62.50 -5.20
N GLU A 61 -9.58 -62.23 -5.98
CA GLU A 61 -9.26 -63.02 -7.19
C GLU A 61 -8.90 -64.47 -6.82
N ARG A 62 -9.52 -65.43 -7.51
CA ARG A 62 -9.27 -66.87 -7.28
C ARG A 62 -7.83 -67.21 -7.68
N GLY A 63 -6.99 -67.54 -6.70
CA GLY A 63 -5.60 -67.98 -6.90
C GLY A 63 -4.55 -67.12 -6.20
N GLU A 64 -4.92 -65.96 -5.65
CA GLU A 64 -4.01 -65.11 -4.87
C GLU A 64 -4.08 -65.39 -3.35
N GLY A 65 -3.05 -64.94 -2.61
CA GLY A 65 -2.98 -65.05 -1.16
C GLY A 65 -4.01 -64.15 -0.47
N ILE A 66 -5.05 -64.75 0.12
CA ILE A 66 -6.18 -64.06 0.78
C ILE A 66 -5.72 -63.00 1.79
N GLU A 67 -4.67 -63.28 2.57
CA GLU A 67 -4.11 -62.35 3.57
C GLU A 67 -3.55 -61.06 2.95
N LEU A 68 -2.87 -61.16 1.81
CA LEU A 68 -2.28 -60.02 1.12
C LEU A 68 -3.37 -59.11 0.52
N GLU A 69 -4.42 -59.69 -0.05
CA GLU A 69 -5.55 -58.95 -0.59
C GLU A 69 -6.36 -58.24 0.52
N LEU A 70 -6.60 -58.89 1.66
CA LEU A 70 -7.23 -58.25 2.81
C LEU A 70 -6.38 -57.08 3.34
N GLN A 71 -5.06 -57.27 3.46
CA GLN A 71 -4.17 -56.21 3.91
C GLN A 71 -4.17 -55.01 2.94
N LYS A 72 -4.18 -55.27 1.62
CA LYS A 72 -4.33 -54.23 0.60
C LYS A 72 -5.70 -53.56 0.71
N ALA A 73 -6.79 -54.31 0.87
CA ALA A 73 -8.14 -53.77 0.95
C ALA A 73 -8.29 -52.84 2.18
N ILE A 74 -7.77 -53.22 3.34
CA ILE A 74 -7.76 -52.39 4.56
C ILE A 74 -6.94 -51.12 4.33
N LYS A 75 -5.74 -51.23 3.75
CA LYS A 75 -4.87 -50.05 3.47
C LYS A 75 -5.50 -49.07 2.47
N HIS A 76 -6.21 -49.59 1.47
CA HIS A 76 -6.86 -48.80 0.41
C HIS A 76 -8.34 -48.47 0.68
N SER A 77 -8.81 -48.67 1.91
CA SER A 77 -10.13 -48.26 2.35
C SER A 77 -10.09 -46.97 3.16
N ARG A 78 -11.15 -46.16 3.08
CA ARG A 78 -11.30 -44.92 3.88
C ARG A 78 -12.01 -45.14 5.21
N THR A 79 -12.82 -46.18 5.30
CA THR A 79 -13.60 -46.51 6.48
C THR A 79 -13.60 -48.01 6.67
N SER A 80 -13.38 -48.47 7.90
CA SER A 80 -13.56 -49.87 8.29
C SER A 80 -14.75 -49.98 9.24
N VAL A 81 -15.74 -50.79 8.85
CA VAL A 81 -16.91 -51.11 9.68
C VAL A 81 -16.70 -52.51 10.25
N ILE A 82 -16.69 -52.61 11.57
CA ILE A 82 -16.43 -53.86 12.28
C ILE A 82 -17.73 -54.37 12.88
N MET A 83 -18.21 -55.50 12.40
CA MET A 83 -19.46 -56.13 12.81
C MET A 83 -19.19 -57.17 13.91
N PHE A 84 -19.33 -56.75 15.17
CA PHE A 84 -19.21 -57.65 16.32
C PHE A 84 -20.45 -58.52 16.45
N SER A 85 -20.21 -59.83 16.34
CA SER A 85 -21.18 -60.91 16.54
C SER A 85 -20.67 -61.87 17.63
N LYS A 86 -21.56 -62.69 18.21
CA LYS A 86 -21.21 -63.59 19.34
C LYS A 86 -19.97 -64.43 19.12
N ASP A 87 -19.72 -64.92 17.90
CA ASP A 87 -18.58 -65.77 17.56
C ASP A 87 -17.49 -65.05 16.75
N TYR A 88 -17.50 -63.71 16.73
CA TYR A 88 -16.48 -62.91 16.03
C TYR A 88 -15.05 -63.27 16.47
N ALA A 89 -14.80 -63.31 17.79
CA ALA A 89 -13.49 -63.63 18.35
C ALA A 89 -13.07 -65.11 18.17
N SER A 90 -13.98 -65.99 17.74
CA SER A 90 -13.63 -67.39 17.45
C SER A 90 -12.80 -67.52 16.15
N SER A 91 -12.88 -66.53 15.26
CA SER A 91 -12.14 -66.50 13.99
C SER A 91 -10.79 -65.80 14.15
N ARG A 92 -9.69 -66.52 13.87
CA ARG A 92 -8.35 -65.93 13.81
C ARG A 92 -8.26 -64.80 12.76
N TRP A 93 -8.90 -64.98 11.61
CA TRP A 93 -8.91 -63.99 10.52
C TRP A 93 -9.54 -62.66 10.95
N CYS A 94 -10.68 -62.72 11.65
CA CYS A 94 -11.37 -61.50 12.10
C CYS A 94 -10.53 -60.72 13.13
N LEU A 95 -9.80 -61.44 14.00
CA LEU A 95 -8.89 -60.82 14.97
C LEU A 95 -7.63 -60.23 14.31
N ASP A 96 -7.08 -60.92 13.30
CA ASP A 96 -5.93 -60.41 12.53
C ASP A 96 -6.34 -59.16 11.71
N GLU A 97 -7.51 -59.16 11.08
CA GLU A 97 -8.08 -57.97 10.40
C GLU A 97 -8.25 -56.79 11.36
N LEU A 98 -8.76 -57.04 12.57
CA LEU A 98 -8.98 -56.01 13.58
C LEU A 98 -7.69 -55.27 13.95
N VAL A 99 -6.60 -56.02 14.14
CA VAL A 99 -5.27 -55.46 14.41
C VAL A 99 -4.82 -54.58 13.23
N MET A 100 -4.92 -55.10 12.00
CA MET A 100 -4.53 -54.33 10.80
C MET A 100 -5.34 -53.04 10.63
N ILE A 101 -6.64 -53.07 10.95
CA ILE A 101 -7.52 -51.89 10.91
C ILE A 101 -7.06 -50.83 11.91
N LEU A 102 -6.72 -51.24 13.14
CA LEU A 102 -6.23 -50.32 14.17
C LEU A 102 -4.84 -49.76 13.85
N GLU A 103 -3.92 -50.59 13.35
CA GLU A 103 -2.63 -50.11 12.85
C GLU A 103 -2.81 -49.05 11.77
N ARG A 104 -3.71 -49.30 10.81
CA ARG A 104 -4.03 -48.32 9.76
C ARG A 104 -4.58 -47.02 10.34
N LYS A 105 -5.47 -47.10 11.32
CA LYS A 105 -6.03 -45.94 12.03
C LYS A 105 -4.95 -45.14 12.77
N ARG A 106 -3.97 -45.81 13.40
CA ARG A 106 -2.86 -45.16 14.09
C ARG A 106 -1.91 -44.43 13.11
N ILE A 107 -1.73 -44.98 11.91
CA ILE A 107 -0.88 -44.38 10.86
C ILE A 107 -1.59 -43.25 10.11
N SER A 108 -2.90 -43.36 9.91
CA SER A 108 -3.69 -42.40 9.13
C SER A 108 -4.89 -41.90 9.92
N ALA A 109 -4.84 -40.63 10.33
CA ALA A 109 -5.94 -39.95 11.03
C ALA A 109 -7.24 -39.86 10.19
N ASP A 110 -7.12 -40.01 8.86
CA ASP A 110 -8.26 -39.97 7.93
C ASP A 110 -9.01 -41.32 7.83
N HIS A 111 -8.45 -42.41 8.37
CA HIS A 111 -9.09 -43.72 8.35
C HIS A 111 -10.12 -43.85 9.46
N VAL A 112 -11.40 -43.94 9.08
CA VAL A 112 -12.49 -43.96 10.04
C VAL A 112 -12.83 -45.41 10.45
N VAL A 113 -12.81 -45.69 11.74
CA VAL A 113 -13.24 -47.00 12.28
C VAL A 113 -14.61 -46.85 12.93
N LEU A 114 -15.55 -47.73 12.56
CA LEU A 114 -16.91 -47.76 13.10
C LEU A 114 -17.21 -49.17 13.63
N PRO A 115 -17.20 -49.39 14.96
CA PRO A 115 -17.67 -50.62 15.54
C PRO A 115 -19.21 -50.67 15.56
N VAL A 116 -19.76 -51.79 15.12
CA VAL A 116 -21.19 -52.10 15.10
C VAL A 116 -21.40 -53.38 15.91
N PHE A 117 -22.11 -53.25 17.02
CA PHE A 117 -22.40 -54.31 17.96
C PHE A 117 -23.78 -54.89 17.63
N TYR A 118 -23.79 -55.99 16.88
CA TYR A 118 -25.01 -56.59 16.33
C TYR A 118 -25.78 -57.39 17.38
N ASP A 119 -25.13 -58.34 18.04
CA ASP A 119 -25.75 -59.18 19.09
C ASP A 119 -24.82 -59.41 20.29
N VAL A 120 -23.88 -58.48 20.51
CA VAL A 120 -22.86 -58.50 21.57
C VAL A 120 -22.89 -57.18 22.32
N ASP A 121 -22.70 -57.20 23.64
CA ASP A 121 -22.56 -55.97 24.42
C ASP A 121 -21.14 -55.39 24.28
N PRO A 122 -20.97 -54.07 24.05
CA PRO A 122 -19.65 -53.43 24.06
C PRO A 122 -18.81 -53.75 25.30
N SER A 123 -19.42 -53.92 26.48
CA SER A 123 -18.70 -54.30 27.71
C SER A 123 -18.08 -55.68 27.61
N ASP A 124 -18.76 -56.62 26.94
CA ASP A 124 -18.23 -57.97 26.72
C ASP A 124 -17.07 -57.96 25.74
N VAL A 125 -17.07 -57.04 24.77
CA VAL A 125 -15.94 -56.84 23.86
C VAL A 125 -14.76 -56.20 24.58
N ARG A 126 -15.01 -55.16 25.40
CA ARG A 126 -13.98 -54.42 26.15
C ARG A 126 -13.28 -55.26 27.21
N ASN A 127 -14.04 -56.06 27.96
CA ASN A 127 -13.51 -56.88 29.05
C ASN A 127 -13.24 -58.34 28.62
N GLN A 128 -13.52 -58.65 27.35
CA GLN A 128 -13.42 -60.00 26.77
C GLN A 128 -14.14 -61.07 27.61
N THR A 129 -15.35 -60.76 28.08
CA THR A 129 -16.22 -61.64 28.88
C THR A 129 -17.17 -62.47 28.00
N GLY A 130 -17.98 -63.35 28.58
CA GLY A 130 -19.01 -64.08 27.84
C GLY A 130 -18.47 -65.04 26.77
N SER A 131 -18.97 -64.93 25.53
CA SER A 131 -18.55 -65.78 24.40
C SER A 131 -17.11 -65.51 23.97
N LEU A 132 -16.63 -64.26 24.09
CA LEU A 132 -15.25 -63.89 23.76
C LEU A 132 -14.24 -64.55 24.71
N ALA A 133 -14.56 -64.64 26.01
CA ALA A 133 -13.72 -65.36 26.98
C ALA A 133 -13.51 -66.82 26.57
N LYS A 134 -14.59 -67.49 26.13
CA LYS A 134 -14.54 -68.88 25.66
C LYS A 134 -13.70 -69.02 24.39
N ALA A 135 -13.79 -68.07 23.47
CA ALA A 135 -12.97 -68.05 22.26
C ALA A 135 -11.48 -67.86 22.59
N PHE A 136 -11.13 -66.93 23.48
CA PHE A 136 -9.74 -66.72 23.89
C PHE A 136 -9.14 -67.90 24.66
N ALA A 137 -9.93 -68.59 25.49
CA ALA A 137 -9.48 -69.82 26.15
C ALA A 137 -9.11 -70.93 25.15
N ARG A 138 -9.69 -70.93 23.94
CA ARG A 138 -9.31 -71.83 22.84
C ARG A 138 -8.05 -71.37 22.14
N HIS A 139 -7.96 -70.08 21.79
CA HIS A 139 -6.79 -69.52 21.11
C HIS A 139 -5.51 -69.58 21.95
N GLN A 140 -5.60 -69.44 23.27
CA GLN A 140 -4.47 -69.60 24.18
C GLN A 140 -3.83 -71.00 24.14
N LYS A 141 -4.56 -72.02 23.68
CA LYS A 141 -4.02 -73.38 23.52
C LYS A 141 -3.28 -73.59 22.20
N THR A 142 -3.52 -72.75 21.20
CA THR A 142 -3.07 -72.98 19.81
C THR A 142 -2.25 -71.85 19.23
N GLN A 143 -2.16 -70.69 19.90
CA GLN A 143 -1.50 -69.49 19.39
C GLN A 143 -0.45 -68.96 20.39
N PRO A 144 0.60 -68.27 19.90
CA PRO A 144 1.60 -67.61 20.75
C PRO A 144 0.99 -66.57 21.69
N SER A 145 1.49 -66.47 22.93
CA SER A 145 0.89 -65.60 23.96
C SER A 145 0.92 -64.11 23.59
N ASN A 146 1.97 -63.68 22.88
CA ASN A 146 2.14 -62.35 22.31
C ASN A 146 1.01 -62.01 21.31
N LYS A 147 0.64 -62.93 20.43
CA LYS A 147 -0.43 -62.70 19.45
C LYS A 147 -1.81 -62.62 20.10
N VAL A 148 -2.06 -63.47 21.10
CA VAL A 148 -3.30 -63.42 21.89
C VAL A 148 -3.40 -62.11 22.68
N LYS A 149 -2.28 -61.60 23.20
CA LYS A 149 -2.23 -60.32 23.91
C LYS A 149 -2.60 -59.16 22.98
N GLU A 150 -2.00 -59.12 21.79
CA GLU A 150 -2.28 -58.12 20.75
C GLU A 150 -3.76 -58.10 20.36
N TRP A 151 -4.39 -59.26 20.15
CA TRP A 151 -5.82 -59.34 19.86
C TRP A 151 -6.71 -58.82 20.99
N LYS A 152 -6.33 -59.08 22.25
CA LYS A 152 -7.07 -58.56 23.42
C LYS A 152 -6.98 -57.04 23.51
N GLU A 153 -5.79 -56.48 23.31
CA GLU A 153 -5.56 -55.04 23.29
C GLU A 153 -6.35 -54.36 22.16
N ALA A 154 -6.36 -54.96 20.97
CA ALA A 154 -7.13 -54.46 19.83
C ALA A 154 -8.65 -54.42 20.08
N LEU A 155 -9.21 -55.47 20.71
CA LEU A 155 -10.63 -55.51 21.07
C LEU A 155 -10.98 -54.46 22.13
N ALA A 156 -10.12 -54.29 23.13
CA ALA A 156 -10.30 -53.26 24.15
C ALA A 156 -10.29 -51.86 23.52
N GLU A 157 -9.31 -51.56 22.65
CA GLU A 157 -9.22 -50.28 21.97
C GLU A 157 -10.43 -49.99 21.06
N VAL A 158 -10.89 -50.97 20.28
CA VAL A 158 -12.08 -50.77 19.43
C VAL A 158 -13.35 -50.62 20.26
N ALA A 159 -13.49 -51.32 21.38
CA ALA A 159 -14.65 -51.20 22.27
C ALA A 159 -14.69 -49.86 23.02
N ASP A 160 -13.57 -49.14 23.12
CA ASP A 160 -13.51 -47.77 23.62
C ASP A 160 -13.94 -46.73 22.58
N LEU A 161 -14.08 -47.10 21.32
CA LEU A 161 -14.61 -46.22 20.29
C LEU A 161 -16.14 -46.12 20.39
N ALA A 162 -16.69 -44.93 20.13
CA ALA A 162 -18.12 -44.71 20.03
C ALA A 162 -18.72 -45.51 18.85
N GLY A 163 -19.23 -46.71 19.16
CA GLY A 163 -19.87 -47.61 18.20
C GLY A 163 -21.39 -47.56 18.22
N MET A 164 -22.00 -48.39 17.37
CA MET A 164 -23.45 -48.49 17.21
C MET A 164 -23.95 -49.82 17.74
N VAL A 165 -24.90 -49.80 18.69
CA VAL A 165 -25.42 -51.01 19.35
C VAL A 165 -26.86 -51.26 18.88
N LEU A 166 -27.12 -52.42 18.27
CA LEU A 166 -28.43 -52.73 17.68
C LEU A 166 -29.58 -52.71 18.71
N PRO A 167 -29.51 -53.35 19.90
CA PRO A 167 -30.58 -53.26 20.89
C PRO A 167 -30.94 -51.83 21.34
N ASN A 168 -29.93 -50.96 21.46
CA ASN A 168 -30.09 -49.59 21.94
C ASN A 168 -30.53 -48.62 20.84
N GLN A 169 -30.46 -49.03 19.56
CA GLN A 169 -30.77 -48.19 18.42
C GLN A 169 -31.93 -48.77 17.60
N ALA A 170 -32.83 -47.90 17.15
CA ALA A 170 -33.97 -48.27 16.30
C ALA A 170 -34.93 -49.34 16.87
N ASN A 171 -34.97 -49.52 18.20
CA ASN A 171 -35.77 -50.53 18.90
C ASN A 171 -35.52 -51.96 18.40
N GLY A 172 -34.26 -52.28 18.05
CA GLY A 172 -33.87 -53.61 17.57
C GLY A 172 -34.30 -53.95 16.13
N ARG A 173 -34.78 -52.98 15.34
CA ARG A 173 -35.13 -53.21 13.93
C ARG A 173 -33.92 -53.04 13.00
N GLU A 174 -33.49 -54.13 12.40
CA GLU A 174 -32.29 -54.18 11.54
C GLU A 174 -32.34 -53.21 10.35
N SER A 175 -33.45 -53.11 9.62
CA SER A 175 -33.55 -52.24 8.44
C SER A 175 -33.36 -50.75 8.78
N LYS A 176 -33.94 -50.30 9.90
CA LYS A 176 -33.76 -48.93 10.40
C LYS A 176 -32.32 -48.71 10.89
N PHE A 177 -31.73 -49.72 11.51
CA PHE A 177 -30.35 -49.67 11.98
C PHE A 177 -29.36 -49.60 10.81
N ILE A 178 -29.56 -50.39 9.75
CA ILE A 178 -28.77 -50.34 8.51
C ILE A 178 -28.85 -48.95 7.88
N ASN A 179 -30.05 -48.39 7.71
CA ASN A 179 -30.20 -47.03 7.19
C ASN A 179 -29.45 -46.00 8.04
N LYS A 180 -29.43 -46.19 9.37
CA LYS A 180 -28.68 -45.31 10.26
C LYS A 180 -27.17 -45.47 10.11
N ILE A 181 -26.67 -46.70 9.94
CA ILE A 181 -25.25 -46.98 9.67
C ILE A 181 -24.83 -46.32 8.34
N VAL A 182 -25.61 -46.53 7.27
CA VAL A 182 -25.35 -45.90 5.95
C VAL A 182 -25.33 -44.38 6.06
N GLN A 183 -26.24 -43.79 6.84
CA GLN A 183 -26.24 -42.36 7.11
C GLN A 183 -24.96 -41.90 7.82
N VAL A 184 -24.57 -42.57 8.91
CA VAL A 184 -23.36 -42.22 9.69
C VAL A 184 -22.09 -42.37 8.86
N ILE A 185 -21.99 -43.43 8.05
CA ILE A 185 -20.88 -43.63 7.11
C ILE A 185 -20.89 -42.54 6.04
N GLY A 186 -22.06 -42.19 5.51
CA GLY A 186 -22.21 -41.09 4.58
C GLY A 186 -21.77 -39.76 5.17
N GLU A 187 -22.12 -39.45 6.41
CA GLU A 187 -21.68 -38.25 7.12
C GLU A 187 -20.15 -38.22 7.28
N LYS A 188 -19.55 -39.34 7.69
CA LYS A 188 -18.10 -39.49 7.85
C LYS A 188 -17.33 -39.42 6.52
N LEU A 189 -17.93 -39.90 5.43
CA LEU A 189 -17.33 -39.88 4.08
C LEU A 189 -17.63 -38.60 3.27
N ARG A 190 -18.67 -37.83 3.65
CA ARG A 190 -19.10 -36.59 2.96
C ARG A 190 -18.14 -35.42 3.13
N ARG A 191 -17.27 -35.44 4.13
CA ARG A 191 -16.17 -34.48 4.29
C ARG A 191 -15.13 -34.72 3.20
N ARG A 192 -15.44 -34.28 1.98
CA ARG A 192 -14.57 -34.39 0.81
C ARG A 192 -13.63 -33.19 0.78
N PRO A 193 -12.32 -33.42 0.58
CA PRO A 193 -11.44 -32.32 0.21
C PRO A 193 -11.93 -31.71 -1.09
N LEU A 194 -11.95 -30.38 -1.14
CA LEU A 194 -12.23 -29.61 -2.34
C LEU A 194 -11.15 -29.87 -3.39
N SER A 195 -11.51 -29.78 -4.67
CA SER A 195 -10.52 -29.84 -5.75
C SER A 195 -9.61 -28.61 -5.67
N VAL A 196 -8.32 -28.86 -5.47
CA VAL A 196 -7.25 -27.86 -5.46
C VAL A 196 -6.32 -28.20 -6.63
N PRO A 197 -5.77 -27.20 -7.35
CA PRO A 197 -4.77 -27.44 -8.37
C PRO A 197 -3.63 -28.31 -7.84
N HIS A 198 -3.16 -29.25 -8.65
CA HIS A 198 -2.03 -30.12 -8.29
C HIS A 198 -0.73 -29.33 -8.12
N ILE A 199 -0.62 -28.17 -8.77
CA ILE A 199 0.55 -27.29 -8.75
C ILE A 199 0.21 -26.06 -7.89
N MET A 200 0.86 -25.96 -6.72
CA MET A 200 0.60 -24.94 -5.68
C MET A 200 1.84 -24.04 -5.43
N ILE A 201 2.63 -23.81 -6.48
CA ILE A 201 3.90 -23.08 -6.42
C ILE A 201 3.69 -21.66 -5.90
N GLY A 202 4.56 -21.24 -4.97
CA GLY A 202 4.51 -19.96 -4.27
C GLY A 202 3.28 -19.71 -3.37
N MET A 203 2.29 -20.59 -3.39
CA MET A 203 1.12 -20.51 -2.51
C MET A 203 1.31 -21.31 -1.22
N GLN A 204 2.18 -22.33 -1.21
CA GLN A 204 2.34 -23.21 -0.05
C GLN A 204 2.89 -22.47 1.19
N SER A 205 3.87 -21.57 1.01
CA SER A 205 4.41 -20.75 2.09
C SER A 205 3.32 -19.87 2.74
N ARG A 206 2.50 -19.23 1.90
CA ARG A 206 1.36 -18.39 2.31
C ARG A 206 0.29 -19.19 3.06
N VAL A 207 -0.03 -20.37 2.56
CA VAL A 207 -0.95 -21.31 3.21
C VAL A 207 -0.39 -21.77 4.55
N ASN A 208 0.90 -22.06 4.65
CA ASN A 208 1.53 -22.47 5.90
C ASN A 208 1.48 -21.36 6.96
N GLU A 209 1.73 -20.10 6.58
CA GLU A 209 1.61 -18.95 7.48
C GLU A 209 0.17 -18.78 8.00
N LEU A 210 -0.81 -18.83 7.10
CA LEU A 210 -2.22 -18.71 7.49
C LEU A 210 -2.74 -19.94 8.27
N ASN A 211 -2.16 -21.11 8.04
CA ASN A 211 -2.43 -22.30 8.83
C ASN A 211 -2.03 -22.13 10.30
N LEU A 212 -0.95 -21.40 10.61
CA LEU A 212 -0.58 -21.13 12.00
C LEU A 212 -1.69 -20.37 12.73
N TRP A 213 -2.35 -19.43 12.08
CA TRP A 213 -3.50 -18.69 12.64
C TRP A 213 -4.74 -19.58 12.86
N LEU A 214 -5.00 -20.54 11.96
CA LEU A 214 -6.08 -21.51 12.17
C LEU A 214 -5.81 -22.45 13.36
N GLN A 215 -4.55 -22.54 13.79
CA GLN A 215 -4.06 -23.49 14.79
C GLN A 215 -3.55 -22.81 16.06
N ASP A 216 -3.75 -21.50 16.20
CA ASP A 216 -3.22 -20.64 17.26
C ASP A 216 -3.68 -21.01 18.68
N GLY A 217 -4.61 -21.95 18.82
CA GLY A 217 -5.12 -22.40 20.11
C GLY A 217 -5.98 -21.37 20.85
N SER A 218 -6.22 -20.20 20.25
CA SER A 218 -7.02 -19.12 20.84
C SER A 218 -8.47 -19.55 21.05
N ASP A 219 -9.02 -19.18 22.20
CA ASP A 219 -10.43 -19.39 22.55
C ASP A 219 -11.37 -18.41 21.84
N ASP A 220 -10.83 -17.35 21.23
CA ASP A 220 -11.62 -16.35 20.53
C ASP A 220 -12.08 -16.82 19.14
N VAL A 221 -13.24 -16.29 18.73
CA VAL A 221 -13.69 -16.38 17.34
C VAL A 221 -12.72 -15.58 16.47
N GLY A 222 -12.31 -16.11 15.33
CA GLY A 222 -11.37 -15.45 14.43
C GLY A 222 -11.97 -15.20 13.04
N ILE A 223 -11.89 -13.96 12.55
CA ILE A 223 -12.25 -13.61 11.16
C ILE A 223 -10.98 -13.21 10.40
N LEU A 224 -10.65 -13.97 9.35
CA LEU A 224 -9.57 -13.71 8.40
C LEU A 224 -10.15 -13.22 7.07
N VAL A 225 -9.74 -12.04 6.64
CA VAL A 225 -10.08 -11.50 5.32
C VAL A 225 -8.88 -11.64 4.39
N ILE A 226 -9.01 -12.44 3.33
CA ILE A 226 -8.03 -12.62 2.27
C ILE A 226 -8.46 -11.77 1.08
N TYR A 227 -7.71 -10.71 0.77
CA TYR A 227 -8.05 -9.80 -0.32
C TYR A 227 -6.92 -9.59 -1.32
N GLY A 228 -7.26 -9.08 -2.50
CA GLY A 228 -6.32 -8.83 -3.59
C GLY A 228 -6.98 -8.87 -4.96
N MET A 229 -6.20 -8.56 -5.99
CA MET A 229 -6.64 -8.49 -7.39
C MET A 229 -7.28 -9.80 -7.89
N SER A 230 -8.14 -9.70 -8.92
CA SER A 230 -8.68 -10.88 -9.60
C SER A 230 -7.56 -11.77 -10.17
N GLY A 231 -7.72 -13.09 -10.11
CA GLY A 231 -6.72 -14.04 -10.61
C GLY A 231 -5.48 -14.28 -9.75
N ILE A 232 -5.33 -13.59 -8.60
CA ILE A 232 -4.14 -13.71 -7.73
C ILE A 232 -4.05 -15.01 -6.91
N GLY A 233 -5.12 -15.83 -6.88
CA GLY A 233 -5.13 -17.12 -6.18
C GLY A 233 -5.81 -17.14 -4.80
N LYS A 234 -6.62 -16.13 -4.44
CA LYS A 234 -7.36 -16.09 -3.15
C LYS A 234 -8.17 -17.35 -2.88
N THR A 235 -9.02 -17.75 -3.83
CA THR A 235 -9.85 -18.97 -3.75
C THR A 235 -8.98 -20.20 -3.59
N THR A 236 -7.84 -20.28 -4.29
CA THR A 236 -6.91 -21.40 -4.19
C THR A 236 -6.29 -21.52 -2.80
N ILE A 237 -5.87 -20.39 -2.21
CA ILE A 237 -5.38 -20.33 -0.82
C ILE A 237 -6.48 -20.79 0.14
N ALA A 238 -7.69 -20.25 0.00
CA ALA A 238 -8.83 -20.58 0.87
C ALA A 238 -9.22 -22.07 0.78
N LYS A 239 -9.24 -22.66 -0.42
CA LYS A 239 -9.50 -24.10 -0.61
C LYS A 239 -8.42 -24.96 0.05
N SER A 240 -7.15 -24.57 -0.06
CA SER A 240 -6.04 -25.27 0.60
C SER A 240 -6.16 -25.21 2.13
N LEU A 241 -6.42 -24.03 2.69
CA LEU A 241 -6.64 -23.84 4.13
C LEU A 241 -7.83 -24.65 4.65
N TYR A 242 -8.94 -24.67 3.89
CA TYR A 242 -10.10 -25.49 4.24
C TYR A 242 -9.73 -26.96 4.27
N ASN A 243 -9.11 -27.48 3.20
CA ASN A 243 -8.75 -28.89 3.05
C ASN A 243 -7.83 -29.41 4.16
N THR A 244 -6.89 -28.59 4.63
CA THR A 244 -5.98 -29.00 5.71
C THR A 244 -6.63 -28.98 7.10
N ASN A 245 -7.72 -28.23 7.30
CA ASN A 245 -8.24 -27.96 8.65
C ASN A 245 -9.70 -28.38 8.90
N PHE A 246 -10.53 -28.64 7.88
CA PHE A 246 -11.96 -28.92 8.07
C PHE A 246 -12.23 -30.05 9.06
N GLY A 247 -11.38 -31.08 9.09
CA GLY A 247 -11.53 -32.24 9.98
C GLY A 247 -11.36 -31.90 11.47
N ARG A 248 -10.74 -30.76 11.80
CA ARG A 248 -10.53 -30.32 13.17
C ARG A 248 -11.79 -29.71 13.78
N PHE A 249 -12.72 -29.22 12.96
CA PHE A 249 -13.93 -28.52 13.40
C PHE A 249 -15.15 -29.45 13.43
N GLU A 250 -16.12 -29.14 14.26
CA GLU A 250 -17.34 -29.95 14.42
C GLU A 250 -18.28 -29.79 13.23
N GLY A 251 -18.37 -28.55 12.71
CA GLY A 251 -19.01 -28.22 11.44
C GLY A 251 -18.06 -27.45 10.54
N SER A 252 -18.16 -27.65 9.24
CA SER A 252 -17.33 -26.94 8.26
C SER A 252 -18.10 -26.72 6.97
N SER A 253 -18.03 -25.53 6.39
CA SER A 253 -18.65 -25.23 5.10
C SER A 253 -17.76 -24.33 4.26
N PHE A 254 -17.75 -24.59 2.96
CA PHE A 254 -17.11 -23.76 1.95
C PHE A 254 -18.18 -23.36 0.94
N ILE A 255 -18.46 -22.06 0.86
CA ILE A 255 -19.41 -21.50 -0.09
C ILE A 255 -18.61 -20.85 -1.22
N GLU A 256 -18.63 -21.46 -2.41
CA GLU A 256 -17.92 -20.94 -3.60
C GLU A 256 -18.70 -19.79 -4.26
N ASN A 257 -17.99 -18.82 -4.85
CA ASN A 257 -18.55 -17.82 -5.77
C ASN A 257 -19.80 -17.08 -5.25
N ILE A 258 -19.76 -16.57 -4.02
CA ILE A 258 -20.92 -15.91 -3.37
C ILE A 258 -21.46 -14.76 -4.21
N ARG A 259 -20.59 -13.94 -4.83
CA ARG A 259 -21.01 -12.87 -5.74
C ARG A 259 -21.99 -13.36 -6.80
N GLU A 260 -21.60 -14.40 -7.54
CA GLU A 260 -22.38 -14.91 -8.68
C GLU A 260 -23.66 -15.61 -8.22
N ILE A 261 -23.60 -16.41 -7.15
CA ILE A 261 -24.78 -17.11 -6.62
C ILE A 261 -25.79 -16.10 -6.06
N SER A 262 -25.34 -15.07 -5.35
CA SER A 262 -26.22 -14.07 -4.71
C SER A 262 -27.05 -13.26 -5.71
N GLN A 263 -26.57 -13.11 -6.95
CA GLN A 263 -27.26 -12.39 -8.02
C GLN A 263 -28.40 -13.21 -8.66
N GLN A 264 -28.44 -14.52 -8.42
CA GLN A 264 -29.52 -15.38 -8.91
C GLN A 264 -30.80 -15.19 -8.09
N PRO A 265 -32.00 -15.46 -8.67
CA PRO A 265 -33.24 -15.46 -7.92
C PRO A 265 -33.18 -16.42 -6.73
N ASN A 266 -33.46 -15.92 -5.51
CA ASN A 266 -33.32 -16.66 -4.25
C ASN A 266 -31.88 -17.16 -3.93
N GLY A 267 -30.86 -16.56 -4.54
CA GLY A 267 -29.45 -16.94 -4.37
C GLY A 267 -28.97 -16.92 -2.92
N LEU A 268 -29.33 -15.88 -2.15
CA LEU A 268 -28.99 -15.79 -0.73
C LEU A 268 -29.60 -16.95 0.09
N VAL A 269 -30.85 -17.32 -0.19
CA VAL A 269 -31.50 -18.46 0.49
C VAL A 269 -30.81 -19.78 0.11
N GLN A 270 -30.32 -19.91 -1.12
CA GLN A 270 -29.53 -21.07 -1.54
C GLN A 270 -28.21 -21.18 -0.77
N ILE A 271 -27.51 -20.06 -0.59
CA ILE A 271 -26.29 -19.99 0.24
C ILE A 271 -26.59 -20.44 1.68
N GLN A 272 -27.65 -19.92 2.29
CA GLN A 272 -28.05 -20.30 3.65
C GLN A 272 -28.40 -21.79 3.78
N LYS A 273 -29.12 -22.35 2.79
CA LYS A 273 -29.45 -23.78 2.75
C LYS A 273 -28.20 -24.67 2.66
N GLN A 274 -27.23 -24.28 1.84
CA GLN A 274 -25.96 -25.00 1.70
C GLN A 274 -25.17 -24.95 3.00
N LEU A 275 -25.00 -23.76 3.57
CA LEU A 275 -24.29 -23.56 4.83
C LEU A 275 -24.86 -24.41 5.98
N LEU A 276 -26.18 -24.36 6.17
CA LEU A 276 -26.85 -25.16 7.19
C LEU A 276 -26.73 -26.66 6.94
N SER A 277 -26.86 -27.09 5.67
CA SER A 277 -26.64 -28.49 5.31
C SER A 277 -25.24 -28.93 5.69
N ASP A 278 -24.22 -28.13 5.42
CA ASP A 278 -22.83 -28.48 5.70
C ASP A 278 -22.51 -28.53 7.20
N ILE A 279 -22.98 -27.54 7.97
CA ILE A 279 -22.77 -27.46 9.44
C ILE A 279 -23.59 -28.54 10.19
N LEU A 280 -24.78 -28.86 9.69
CA LEU A 280 -25.69 -29.84 10.32
C LEU A 280 -25.57 -31.25 9.71
N ASN A 281 -24.45 -31.56 9.05
CA ASN A 281 -24.12 -32.88 8.50
C ASN A 281 -25.17 -33.45 7.51
N GLY A 282 -25.73 -32.58 6.67
CA GLY A 282 -26.64 -32.94 5.57
C GLY A 282 -28.13 -32.96 5.94
N ARG A 283 -28.50 -32.45 7.12
CA ARG A 283 -29.92 -32.25 7.47
C ARG A 283 -30.52 -31.17 6.58
N LYS A 284 -31.44 -31.56 5.69
CA LYS A 284 -32.19 -30.62 4.85
C LYS A 284 -33.15 -29.79 5.71
N MET A 285 -32.92 -28.49 5.78
CA MET A 285 -33.82 -27.52 6.39
C MET A 285 -34.73 -26.89 5.33
N LYS A 286 -36.01 -26.70 5.65
CA LYS A 286 -36.87 -25.80 4.88
C LYS A 286 -36.55 -24.36 5.29
N ILE A 287 -36.28 -23.51 4.30
CA ILE A 287 -36.06 -22.08 4.48
C ILE A 287 -36.90 -21.37 3.43
N SER A 288 -37.80 -20.50 3.88
CA SER A 288 -38.75 -19.75 3.08
C SER A 288 -38.31 -18.30 2.84
N SER A 289 -37.43 -17.74 3.69
CA SER A 289 -36.91 -16.38 3.58
C SER A 289 -35.48 -16.27 4.12
N VAL A 290 -34.78 -15.19 3.76
CA VAL A 290 -33.42 -14.90 4.24
C VAL A 290 -33.39 -14.73 5.76
N SER A 291 -34.36 -14.01 6.34
CA SER A 291 -34.44 -13.79 7.79
C SER A 291 -34.65 -15.09 8.56
N GLU A 292 -35.49 -16.00 8.06
CA GLU A 292 -35.67 -17.33 8.66
C GLU A 292 -34.37 -18.15 8.59
N GLY A 293 -33.66 -18.09 7.46
CA GLY A 293 -32.40 -18.79 7.29
C GLY A 293 -31.31 -18.28 8.23
N LEU A 294 -31.24 -16.96 8.45
CA LEU A 294 -30.27 -16.33 9.33
C LEU A 294 -30.41 -16.81 10.77
N ILE A 295 -31.65 -16.79 11.32
CA ILE A 295 -31.92 -17.26 12.69
C ILE A 295 -31.48 -18.72 12.87
N LYS A 296 -31.75 -19.57 11.87
CA LYS A 296 -31.34 -20.99 11.90
C LYS A 296 -29.83 -21.16 11.81
N ILE A 297 -29.14 -20.31 11.04
CA ILE A 297 -27.68 -20.31 10.95
C ILE A 297 -27.10 -19.92 12.30
N GLU A 298 -27.61 -18.87 12.94
CA GLU A 298 -27.15 -18.40 14.25
C GLU A 298 -27.28 -19.48 15.33
N ASP A 299 -28.38 -20.21 15.36
CA ASP A 299 -28.56 -21.38 16.26
C ASP A 299 -27.52 -22.50 15.97
N ALA A 300 -27.22 -22.74 14.69
CA ALA A 300 -26.26 -23.76 14.29
C ALA A 300 -24.79 -23.40 14.59
N ILE A 301 -24.39 -22.13 14.41
CA ILE A 301 -23.01 -21.65 14.64
C ILE A 301 -22.73 -21.33 16.10
N SER A 302 -23.76 -21.03 16.90
CA SER A 302 -23.62 -20.76 18.34
C SER A 302 -23.47 -22.03 19.18
N SER A 303 -23.85 -23.18 18.64
CA SER A 303 -23.85 -24.47 19.36
C SER A 303 -22.65 -25.37 19.06
N LYS A 304 -21.82 -25.03 18.06
CA LYS A 304 -20.73 -25.88 17.57
C LYS A 304 -19.52 -25.08 17.14
N ARG A 305 -18.34 -25.68 17.29
CA ARG A 305 -17.10 -25.12 16.75
C ARG A 305 -17.05 -25.25 15.23
N VAL A 306 -17.13 -24.14 14.50
CA VAL A 306 -17.23 -24.15 13.03
C VAL A 306 -16.02 -23.55 12.29
N LEU A 307 -15.72 -24.10 11.12
CA LEU A 307 -14.87 -23.48 10.09
C LEU A 307 -15.72 -23.05 8.90
N LEU A 308 -15.83 -21.75 8.68
CA LEU A 308 -16.61 -21.19 7.59
C LEU A 308 -15.70 -20.50 6.57
N VAL A 309 -15.83 -20.86 5.30
CA VAL A 309 -15.14 -20.17 4.20
C VAL A 309 -16.15 -19.57 3.23
N LEU A 310 -16.11 -18.25 3.10
CA LEU A 310 -16.98 -17.46 2.24
C LEU A 310 -16.14 -16.92 1.07
N ASP A 311 -16.29 -17.53 -0.11
CA ASP A 311 -15.45 -17.23 -1.26
C ASP A 311 -16.10 -16.22 -2.22
N ASP A 312 -15.29 -15.26 -2.69
CA ASP A 312 -15.63 -14.17 -3.60
C ASP A 312 -16.82 -13.32 -3.14
N VAL A 313 -16.72 -12.82 -1.90
CA VAL A 313 -17.68 -11.87 -1.34
C VAL A 313 -17.43 -10.48 -1.92
N ASP A 314 -18.47 -9.85 -2.44
CA ASP A 314 -18.42 -8.53 -3.08
C ASP A 314 -19.16 -7.45 -2.28
N HIS A 315 -20.23 -7.76 -1.55
CA HIS A 315 -21.04 -6.79 -0.81
C HIS A 315 -21.32 -7.23 0.63
N ILE A 316 -21.53 -6.26 1.53
CA ILE A 316 -21.81 -6.52 2.96
C ILE A 316 -23.13 -7.28 3.14
N ASP A 317 -24.15 -6.99 2.33
CA ASP A 317 -25.45 -7.68 2.36
C ASP A 317 -25.32 -9.20 2.18
N GLN A 318 -24.29 -9.66 1.46
CA GLN A 318 -23.99 -11.09 1.30
C GLN A 318 -23.47 -11.71 2.60
N LEU A 319 -22.72 -10.94 3.40
CA LEU A 319 -22.26 -11.36 4.72
C LEU A 319 -23.41 -11.29 5.74
N ASP A 320 -24.21 -10.23 5.72
CA ASP A 320 -25.35 -10.05 6.61
C ASP A 320 -26.43 -11.12 6.42
N ALA A 321 -26.52 -11.69 5.22
CA ALA A 321 -27.35 -12.87 4.96
C ALA A 321 -26.83 -14.15 5.64
N VAL A 322 -25.57 -14.18 6.07
CA VAL A 322 -24.93 -15.34 6.70
C VAL A 322 -24.78 -15.14 8.21
N PHE A 323 -24.26 -14.00 8.66
CA PHE A 323 -24.13 -13.63 10.07
C PHE A 323 -24.00 -12.12 10.24
N GLN A 324 -24.54 -11.57 11.33
CA GLN A 324 -24.47 -10.12 11.63
C GLN A 324 -23.39 -9.76 12.66
N MET A 325 -23.14 -10.64 13.63
CA MET A 325 -22.22 -10.35 14.74
C MET A 325 -21.28 -11.52 15.00
N LYS A 326 -20.00 -11.18 15.25
CA LYS A 326 -18.94 -12.12 15.59
C LYS A 326 -19.21 -12.86 16.90
N ASP A 327 -19.89 -12.21 17.84
CA ASP A 327 -20.10 -12.72 19.21
C ASP A 327 -21.14 -13.85 19.30
N ARG A 328 -21.86 -14.13 18.20
CA ARG A 328 -22.83 -15.23 18.12
C ARG A 328 -22.19 -16.57 17.75
N PHE A 329 -20.91 -16.59 17.38
CA PHE A 329 -20.21 -17.83 17.08
C PHE A 329 -19.75 -18.53 18.35
N TYR A 330 -19.80 -19.87 18.34
CA TYR A 330 -19.19 -20.67 19.40
C TYR A 330 -17.69 -20.34 19.52
N PRO A 331 -17.12 -20.25 20.74
CA PRO A 331 -15.70 -20.01 20.95
C PRO A 331 -14.81 -20.92 20.09
N ARG A 332 -13.63 -20.40 19.68
CA ARG A 332 -12.69 -21.09 18.77
C ARG A 332 -13.17 -21.32 17.33
N SER A 333 -14.31 -20.76 16.93
CA SER A 333 -14.75 -20.80 15.53
C SER A 333 -13.88 -19.89 14.66
N LYS A 334 -13.62 -20.30 13.41
CA LYS A 334 -12.79 -19.54 12.47
C LYS A 334 -13.56 -19.29 11.17
N ILE A 335 -13.55 -18.06 10.71
CA ILE A 335 -14.20 -17.61 9.47
C ILE A 335 -13.13 -17.06 8.54
N ILE A 336 -13.14 -17.51 7.28
CA ILE A 336 -12.27 -17.03 6.21
C ILE A 336 -13.15 -16.39 5.14
N ILE A 337 -12.86 -15.16 4.77
CA ILE A 337 -13.58 -14.43 3.72
C ILE A 337 -12.58 -14.12 2.62
N THR A 338 -12.85 -14.53 1.39
CA THR A 338 -12.08 -14.05 0.23
C THR A 338 -12.84 -12.93 -0.46
N THR A 339 -12.12 -11.86 -0.82
CA THR A 339 -12.76 -10.70 -1.47
C THR A 339 -11.81 -9.98 -2.41
N ARG A 340 -12.36 -9.21 -3.35
CA ARG A 340 -11.63 -8.24 -4.18
C ARG A 340 -11.75 -6.81 -3.62
N ARG A 341 -12.39 -6.66 -2.45
CA ARG A 341 -12.61 -5.39 -1.76
C ARG A 341 -11.77 -5.25 -0.50
N ALA A 342 -10.76 -4.38 -0.52
CA ALA A 342 -9.86 -4.16 0.61
C ALA A 342 -10.60 -3.71 1.88
N ARG A 343 -11.63 -2.86 1.72
CA ARG A 343 -12.44 -2.29 2.81
C ARG A 343 -13.84 -2.90 2.93
N LEU A 344 -14.01 -4.18 2.55
CA LEU A 344 -15.31 -4.85 2.65
C LEU A 344 -15.85 -4.85 4.10
N LEU A 345 -14.99 -5.11 5.08
CA LEU A 345 -15.32 -5.11 6.50
C LEU A 345 -14.61 -3.94 7.21
N LYS A 346 -15.28 -3.36 8.20
CA LYS A 346 -14.70 -2.29 9.03
C LYS A 346 -13.59 -2.87 9.92
N ALA A 347 -12.56 -2.08 10.22
CA ALA A 347 -11.39 -2.51 11.01
C ALA A 347 -11.76 -3.16 12.36
N HIS A 348 -12.84 -2.69 13.01
CA HIS A 348 -13.32 -3.22 14.28
C HIS A 348 -14.08 -4.56 14.17
N GLN A 349 -14.46 -5.01 12.97
CA GLN A 349 -15.11 -6.31 12.73
C GLN A 349 -14.11 -7.42 12.35
N VAL A 350 -12.87 -7.07 11.98
CA VAL A 350 -11.90 -8.01 11.42
C VAL A 350 -10.83 -8.38 12.43
N THR A 351 -10.48 -9.67 12.52
CA THR A 351 -9.42 -10.16 13.42
C THR A 351 -8.05 -10.20 12.73
N LYS A 352 -8.01 -10.55 11.44
CA LYS A 352 -6.79 -10.54 10.63
C LYS A 352 -7.12 -10.21 9.18
N VAL A 353 -6.32 -9.35 8.55
CA VAL A 353 -6.42 -9.04 7.11
C VAL A 353 -5.14 -9.54 6.43
N TYR A 354 -5.27 -10.20 5.29
CA TYR A 354 -4.16 -10.73 4.50
C TYR A 354 -4.28 -10.27 3.05
N ALA A 355 -3.36 -9.40 2.62
CA ALA A 355 -3.23 -8.96 1.24
C ALA A 355 -2.41 -9.99 0.45
N VAL A 356 -2.98 -10.58 -0.60
CA VAL A 356 -2.26 -11.55 -1.43
C VAL A 356 -1.37 -10.82 -2.44
N GLY A 357 -0.05 -10.97 -2.28
CA GLY A 357 0.94 -10.48 -3.25
C GLY A 357 1.06 -11.35 -4.51
N THR A 358 1.67 -10.80 -5.56
CA THR A 358 2.06 -11.53 -6.78
C THR A 358 3.11 -12.59 -6.47
N LEU A 359 3.27 -13.54 -7.38
CA LEU A 359 4.36 -14.52 -7.30
C LEU A 359 5.69 -13.84 -7.60
N THR A 360 6.76 -14.32 -6.98
CA THR A 360 8.13 -13.91 -7.33
C THR A 360 8.47 -14.37 -8.75
N GLN A 361 9.50 -13.79 -9.36
CA GLN A 361 9.95 -14.19 -10.70
C GLN A 361 10.24 -15.70 -10.80
N LYS A 362 10.90 -16.24 -9.77
CA LYS A 362 11.23 -17.68 -9.70
C LYS A 362 9.98 -18.55 -9.61
N GLU A 363 9.08 -18.25 -8.67
CA GLU A 363 7.81 -18.99 -8.53
C GLU A 363 6.95 -18.89 -9.79
N SER A 364 6.99 -17.74 -10.46
CA SER A 364 6.24 -17.49 -11.68
C SER A 364 6.77 -18.33 -12.85
N LEU A 365 8.09 -18.40 -13.00
CA LEU A 365 8.73 -19.23 -14.00
C LEU A 365 8.44 -20.71 -13.76
N GLU A 366 8.59 -21.18 -12.53
CA GLU A 366 8.27 -22.57 -12.17
C GLU A 366 6.79 -22.90 -12.48
N LEU A 367 5.84 -22.04 -12.05
CA LEU A 367 4.42 -22.25 -12.31
C LEU A 367 4.09 -22.26 -13.80
N PHE A 368 4.64 -21.31 -14.56
CA PHE A 368 4.47 -21.26 -16.00
C PHE A 368 5.05 -22.50 -16.68
N SER A 369 6.26 -22.92 -16.30
CA SER A 369 6.92 -24.10 -16.86
C SER A 369 6.13 -25.38 -16.62
N TRP A 370 5.48 -25.53 -15.46
CA TRP A 370 4.63 -26.70 -15.24
C TRP A 370 3.43 -26.74 -16.18
N HIS A 371 2.85 -25.57 -16.51
CA HIS A 371 1.74 -25.49 -17.44
C HIS A 371 2.15 -25.61 -18.91
N ALA A 372 3.35 -25.14 -19.26
CA ALA A 372 3.86 -25.13 -20.64
C ALA A 372 4.63 -26.39 -21.03
N PHE A 373 5.32 -27.04 -20.09
CA PHE A 373 6.24 -28.16 -20.36
C PHE A 373 5.95 -29.40 -19.50
N GLY A 374 5.16 -29.27 -18.43
CA GLY A 374 4.93 -30.36 -17.48
C GLY A 374 6.11 -30.64 -16.53
N GLN A 375 7.01 -29.66 -16.37
CA GLN A 375 8.18 -29.69 -15.47
C GLN A 375 8.41 -28.30 -14.86
N ASP A 376 9.24 -28.20 -13.83
CA ASP A 376 9.47 -26.97 -13.04
C ASP A 376 10.41 -25.93 -13.69
N HIS A 377 10.91 -26.19 -14.89
CA HIS A 377 11.88 -25.34 -15.57
C HIS A 377 11.66 -25.33 -17.09
N PRO A 378 11.97 -24.23 -17.80
CA PRO A 378 11.84 -24.19 -19.24
C PRO A 378 12.85 -25.10 -19.93
N VAL A 379 12.49 -25.60 -21.11
CA VAL A 379 13.43 -26.24 -22.03
C VAL A 379 14.37 -25.17 -22.60
N GLU A 380 15.65 -25.47 -22.81
CA GLU A 380 16.69 -24.48 -23.11
C GLU A 380 16.33 -23.54 -24.28
N ASP A 381 15.85 -24.08 -25.40
CA ASP A 381 15.44 -23.29 -26.58
C ASP A 381 14.25 -22.34 -26.33
N TYR A 382 13.48 -22.58 -25.26
CA TYR A 382 12.29 -21.82 -24.89
C TYR A 382 12.54 -20.87 -23.71
N LYS A 383 13.73 -20.89 -23.11
CA LYS A 383 14.04 -20.18 -21.87
C LYS A 383 13.84 -18.67 -22.00
N GLU A 384 14.43 -18.05 -23.02
CA GLU A 384 14.31 -16.60 -23.25
C GLU A 384 12.84 -16.17 -23.43
N TYR A 385 12.06 -16.94 -24.20
CA TYR A 385 10.64 -16.63 -24.43
C TYR A 385 9.77 -16.87 -23.19
N SER A 386 10.12 -17.88 -22.39
CA SER A 386 9.45 -18.16 -21.12
C SER A 386 9.65 -17.01 -20.13
N GLU A 387 10.89 -16.50 -20.02
CA GLU A 387 11.21 -15.35 -19.17
C GLU A 387 10.40 -14.10 -19.60
N LYS A 388 10.36 -13.78 -20.90
CA LYS A 388 9.57 -12.65 -21.42
C LYS A 388 8.06 -12.80 -21.18
N LEU A 389 7.51 -14.00 -21.32
CA LEU A 389 6.08 -14.26 -21.07
C LEU A 389 5.76 -14.18 -19.57
N VAL A 390 6.67 -14.64 -18.72
CA VAL A 390 6.55 -14.51 -17.26
C VAL A 390 6.59 -13.05 -16.83
N ASP A 391 7.51 -12.26 -17.39
CA ASP A 391 7.59 -10.81 -17.17
C ASP A 391 6.28 -10.13 -17.58
N HIS A 392 5.74 -10.49 -18.75
CA HIS A 392 4.44 -9.99 -19.21
C HIS A 392 3.29 -10.33 -18.24
N CYS A 393 3.34 -11.49 -17.56
CA CYS A 393 2.33 -11.89 -16.60
C CYS A 393 2.41 -11.14 -15.25
N GLY A 394 3.55 -10.50 -14.93
CA GLY A 394 3.73 -9.75 -13.68
C GLY A 394 3.53 -10.59 -12.41
N GLY A 395 3.77 -11.90 -12.48
CA GLY A 395 3.55 -12.82 -11.35
C GLY A 395 2.09 -13.10 -11.01
N LEU A 396 1.14 -12.88 -11.94
CA LEU A 396 -0.26 -13.24 -11.77
C LEU A 396 -0.50 -14.74 -12.07
N PRO A 397 -0.87 -15.60 -11.10
CA PRO A 397 -1.02 -17.04 -11.31
C PRO A 397 -2.00 -17.43 -12.41
N LEU A 398 -3.12 -16.70 -12.53
CA LEU A 398 -4.10 -16.94 -13.58
C LEU A 398 -3.49 -16.74 -14.98
N ALA A 399 -2.73 -15.66 -15.17
CA ALA A 399 -2.13 -15.35 -16.47
C ALA A 399 -1.07 -16.38 -16.85
N LEU A 400 -0.19 -16.73 -15.89
CA LEU A 400 0.84 -17.76 -16.08
C LEU A 400 0.22 -19.10 -16.49
N LYS A 401 -0.86 -19.50 -15.81
CA LYS A 401 -1.59 -20.74 -16.14
C LYS A 401 -2.20 -20.70 -17.54
N VAL A 402 -2.92 -19.62 -17.88
CA VAL A 402 -3.61 -19.50 -19.18
C VAL A 402 -2.61 -19.50 -20.32
N LEU A 403 -1.57 -18.66 -20.25
CA LEU A 403 -0.56 -18.57 -21.29
C LEU A 403 0.26 -19.85 -21.40
N GLY A 404 0.73 -20.41 -20.28
CA GLY A 404 1.49 -21.66 -20.28
C GLY A 404 0.68 -22.82 -20.88
N SER A 405 -0.59 -22.96 -20.49
CA SER A 405 -1.46 -24.01 -21.04
C SER A 405 -1.76 -23.80 -22.53
N SER A 406 -1.87 -22.55 -23.00
CA SER A 406 -2.15 -22.24 -24.41
C SER A 406 -0.98 -22.51 -25.35
N LEU A 407 0.23 -22.65 -24.81
CA LEU A 407 1.48 -22.84 -25.56
C LEU A 407 2.07 -24.25 -25.37
N LEU A 408 1.37 -25.12 -24.65
CA LEU A 408 1.79 -26.49 -24.37
C LEU A 408 1.94 -27.30 -25.66
N GLY A 409 3.15 -27.78 -25.92
CA GLY A 409 3.47 -28.61 -27.09
C GLY A 409 3.65 -27.84 -28.40
N GLU A 410 3.61 -26.50 -28.35
CA GLU A 410 3.78 -25.66 -29.54
C GLU A 410 5.25 -25.37 -29.86
N SER A 411 5.51 -25.02 -31.12
CA SER A 411 6.87 -24.70 -31.60
C SER A 411 7.39 -23.34 -31.11
N VAL A 412 8.71 -23.18 -31.01
CA VAL A 412 9.38 -21.90 -30.67
C VAL A 412 8.91 -20.75 -31.57
N CYS A 413 8.68 -21.00 -32.87
CA CYS A 413 8.19 -19.98 -33.80
C CYS A 413 6.79 -19.47 -33.41
N LEU A 414 5.90 -20.35 -32.96
CA LEU A 414 4.58 -19.97 -32.49
C LEU A 414 4.64 -19.22 -31.16
N TRP A 415 5.54 -19.60 -30.26
CA TRP A 415 5.77 -18.86 -29.01
C TRP A 415 6.20 -17.41 -29.28
N LYS A 416 7.16 -17.22 -30.19
CA LYS A 416 7.60 -15.89 -30.60
C LYS A 416 6.44 -15.07 -31.18
N SER A 417 5.68 -15.65 -32.11
CA SER A 417 4.52 -14.96 -32.72
C SER A 417 3.41 -14.66 -31.71
N ALA A 418 3.17 -15.56 -30.75
CA ALA A 418 2.20 -15.35 -29.68
C ALA A 418 2.62 -14.20 -28.76
N LEU A 419 3.90 -14.12 -28.40
CA LEU A 419 4.46 -13.02 -27.61
C LEU A 419 4.31 -11.67 -28.36
N GLU A 420 4.69 -11.61 -29.64
CA GLU A 420 4.51 -10.43 -30.50
C GLU A 420 3.03 -9.98 -30.57
N LYS A 421 2.09 -10.93 -30.59
CA LYS A 421 0.65 -10.63 -30.56
C LYS A 421 0.21 -10.06 -29.20
N LEU A 422 0.70 -10.61 -28.09
CA LEU A 422 0.33 -10.20 -26.73
C LEU A 422 0.80 -8.77 -26.39
N GLU A 423 1.87 -8.30 -27.02
CA GLU A 423 2.33 -6.91 -26.92
C GLU A 423 1.30 -5.90 -27.48
N VAL A 424 0.46 -6.35 -28.41
CA VAL A 424 -0.53 -5.49 -29.10
C VAL A 424 -1.96 -5.77 -28.64
N ILE A 425 -2.31 -7.04 -28.44
CA ILE A 425 -3.67 -7.48 -28.12
C ILE A 425 -3.61 -8.41 -26.90
N PRO A 426 -4.10 -7.95 -25.73
CA PRO A 426 -4.16 -8.79 -24.54
C PRO A 426 -5.01 -10.05 -24.73
N ASN A 427 -4.71 -11.09 -23.98
CA ASN A 427 -5.48 -12.34 -24.02
C ASN A 427 -6.90 -12.13 -23.44
N GLY A 428 -7.92 -12.38 -24.25
CA GLY A 428 -9.32 -12.15 -23.87
C GLY A 428 -9.79 -12.94 -22.64
N GLU A 429 -9.30 -14.16 -22.41
CA GLU A 429 -9.67 -14.95 -21.23
C GLU A 429 -9.18 -14.29 -19.94
N ILE A 430 -7.92 -13.82 -19.95
CA ILE A 430 -7.30 -13.11 -18.83
C ILE A 430 -8.05 -11.79 -18.58
N ILE A 431 -8.27 -11.01 -19.64
CA ILE A 431 -8.97 -9.72 -19.57
C ILE A 431 -10.37 -9.89 -18.99
N ASN A 432 -11.16 -10.86 -19.46
CA ASN A 432 -12.52 -11.09 -18.98
C ASN A 432 -12.56 -11.43 -17.47
N LYS A 433 -11.56 -12.15 -16.96
CA LYS A 433 -11.45 -12.46 -15.53
C LYS A 433 -11.02 -11.25 -14.69
N LEU A 434 -10.19 -10.36 -15.23
CA LEU A 434 -9.79 -9.12 -14.56
C LEU A 434 -10.91 -8.07 -14.57
N ARG A 435 -11.66 -7.99 -15.67
CA ARG A 435 -12.70 -6.99 -15.95
C ARG A 435 -13.83 -7.00 -14.93
N VAL A 436 -14.09 -8.13 -14.30
CA VAL A 436 -15.12 -8.25 -13.26
C VAL A 436 -14.95 -7.21 -12.13
N SER A 437 -13.73 -6.83 -11.76
CA SER A 437 -13.53 -5.78 -10.75
C SER A 437 -13.87 -4.37 -11.26
N TYR A 438 -13.67 -4.12 -12.56
CA TYR A 438 -14.00 -2.85 -13.23
C TYR A 438 -15.51 -2.72 -13.46
N ASP A 439 -16.16 -3.77 -13.96
CA ASP A 439 -17.61 -3.76 -14.22
C ASP A 439 -18.43 -3.61 -12.92
N CYS A 440 -17.84 -3.91 -11.76
CA CYS A 440 -18.47 -3.71 -10.44
C CYS A 440 -18.17 -2.33 -9.81
N LEU A 441 -17.53 -1.38 -10.50
CA LEU A 441 -17.44 0.01 -10.03
C LEU A 441 -18.83 0.65 -9.94
N GLN A 442 -19.00 1.61 -9.04
CA GLN A 442 -20.33 2.11 -8.67
C GLN A 442 -21.00 2.92 -9.77
N ASP A 443 -20.23 3.69 -10.54
CA ASP A 443 -20.70 4.59 -11.57
C ASP A 443 -19.75 4.61 -12.79
N ASP A 444 -20.20 5.28 -13.86
CA ASP A 444 -19.40 5.49 -15.07
C ASP A 444 -18.26 6.49 -14.84
N HIS A 445 -18.34 7.27 -13.77
CA HIS A 445 -17.37 8.28 -13.39
C HIS A 445 -16.05 7.64 -12.94
N ASP A 446 -16.10 6.69 -12.00
CA ASP A 446 -14.96 5.89 -11.56
C ASP A 446 -14.39 5.03 -12.70
N GLN A 447 -15.26 4.55 -13.59
CA GLN A 447 -14.85 3.80 -14.78
C GLN A 447 -14.00 4.67 -15.73
N LYS A 448 -14.47 5.88 -16.06
CA LYS A 448 -13.71 6.83 -16.90
C LYS A 448 -12.42 7.27 -16.22
N LEU A 449 -12.43 7.48 -14.91
CA LEU A 449 -11.25 7.79 -14.11
C LEU A 449 -10.20 6.68 -14.23
N PHE A 450 -10.60 5.43 -14.06
CA PHE A 450 -9.74 4.26 -14.24
C PHE A 450 -9.08 4.26 -15.63
N LEU A 451 -9.84 4.54 -16.70
CA LEU A 451 -9.32 4.58 -18.07
C LEU A 451 -8.32 5.73 -18.28
N HIS A 452 -8.57 6.92 -17.72
CA HIS A 452 -7.59 8.01 -17.75
C HIS A 452 -6.27 7.60 -17.08
N ILE A 453 -6.34 6.99 -15.89
CA ILE A 453 -5.15 6.57 -15.16
C ILE A 453 -4.38 5.51 -15.96
N ALA A 454 -5.06 4.47 -16.45
CA ALA A 454 -4.44 3.38 -17.21
C ALA A 454 -3.73 3.87 -18.49
N CYS A 455 -4.29 4.89 -19.15
CA CYS A 455 -3.75 5.46 -20.38
C CYS A 455 -2.60 6.44 -20.11
N PHE A 456 -2.74 7.36 -19.14
CA PHE A 456 -1.90 8.57 -19.07
C PHE A 456 -1.14 8.79 -17.77
N PHE A 457 -1.63 8.31 -16.62
CA PHE A 457 -1.17 8.81 -15.31
C PHE A 457 -0.45 7.80 -14.42
N ILE A 458 -0.21 6.56 -14.88
CA ILE A 458 0.56 5.58 -14.10
C ILE A 458 1.97 6.11 -13.81
N GLY A 459 2.40 5.99 -12.55
CA GLY A 459 3.68 6.45 -12.05
C GLY A 459 3.72 7.91 -11.63
N MET A 460 2.59 8.64 -11.74
CA MET A 460 2.47 10.01 -11.26
C MET A 460 1.94 10.08 -9.82
N ASP A 461 2.25 11.19 -9.16
CA ASP A 461 1.82 11.51 -7.81
C ASP A 461 0.28 11.66 -7.72
N LYS A 462 -0.32 11.09 -6.67
CA LYS A 462 -1.78 11.03 -6.49
C LYS A 462 -2.42 12.42 -6.44
N ASP A 463 -1.85 13.34 -5.68
CA ASP A 463 -2.39 14.70 -5.52
C ASP A 463 -2.24 15.49 -6.83
N TYR A 464 -1.15 15.27 -7.56
CA TYR A 464 -0.97 15.85 -8.89
C TYR A 464 -2.03 15.35 -9.90
N ILE A 465 -2.33 14.06 -9.91
CA ILE A 465 -3.42 13.49 -10.74
C ILE A 465 -4.77 14.09 -10.36
N ALA A 466 -5.04 14.22 -9.06
CA ALA A 466 -6.28 14.83 -8.56
C ALA A 466 -6.46 16.26 -9.07
N LYS A 467 -5.42 17.09 -9.03
CA LYS A 467 -5.48 18.46 -9.57
C LYS A 467 -5.84 18.51 -11.05
N ILE A 468 -5.36 17.57 -11.86
CA ILE A 468 -5.66 17.50 -13.30
C ILE A 468 -7.10 17.06 -13.54
N LEU A 469 -7.49 15.94 -12.95
CA LEU A 469 -8.74 15.27 -13.25
C LEU A 469 -9.93 15.93 -12.55
N ASP A 470 -9.74 16.52 -11.37
CA ASP A 470 -10.79 17.36 -10.75
C ASP A 470 -11.10 18.59 -11.63
N GLY A 471 -10.08 19.08 -12.34
CA GLY A 471 -10.22 20.07 -13.39
C GLY A 471 -10.98 19.63 -14.65
N CYS A 472 -11.10 18.32 -14.84
CA CYS A 472 -11.90 17.68 -15.87
C CYS A 472 -13.28 17.22 -15.32
N ASP A 473 -13.72 17.80 -14.21
CA ASP A 473 -14.96 17.50 -13.49
C ASP A 473 -14.98 16.11 -12.83
N PHE A 474 -13.81 15.58 -12.45
CA PHE A 474 -13.74 14.34 -11.66
C PHE A 474 -13.75 14.56 -10.14
N TYR A 475 -14.23 13.55 -9.39
CA TYR A 475 -14.03 13.45 -7.94
C TYR A 475 -12.84 12.52 -7.66
N THR A 476 -11.64 12.95 -8.04
CA THR A 476 -10.49 12.06 -8.24
C THR A 476 -10.01 11.39 -6.96
N ILE A 477 -9.99 12.11 -5.82
CA ILE A 477 -9.53 11.53 -4.54
C ILE A 477 -10.43 10.38 -4.10
N VAL A 478 -11.76 10.56 -4.19
CA VAL A 478 -12.74 9.52 -3.85
C VAL A 478 -12.67 8.38 -4.87
N GLY A 479 -12.61 8.71 -6.16
CA GLY A 479 -12.54 7.69 -7.21
C GLY A 479 -11.26 6.85 -7.14
N ILE A 480 -10.09 7.44 -6.88
CA ILE A 480 -8.84 6.68 -6.64
C ILE A 480 -9.02 5.75 -5.43
N GLN A 481 -9.66 6.22 -4.35
CA GLN A 481 -9.94 5.36 -3.21
C GLN A 481 -10.86 4.20 -3.57
N ASN A 482 -11.89 4.42 -4.39
CA ASN A 482 -12.78 3.36 -4.89
C ASN A 482 -12.01 2.33 -5.74
N LEU A 483 -11.06 2.78 -6.57
CA LEU A 483 -10.19 1.90 -7.36
C LEU A 483 -9.22 1.09 -6.49
N ILE A 484 -8.64 1.69 -5.44
CA ILE A 484 -7.81 1.00 -4.45
C ILE A 484 -8.63 -0.06 -3.71
N ASP A 485 -9.84 0.31 -3.29
CA ASP A 485 -10.73 -0.59 -2.59
C ASP A 485 -11.06 -1.80 -3.46
N ARG A 486 -11.20 -1.64 -4.78
CA ARG A 486 -11.40 -2.73 -5.76
C ARG A 486 -10.12 -3.47 -6.17
N CYS A 487 -8.97 -3.17 -5.57
CA CYS A 487 -7.65 -3.70 -5.92
C CYS A 487 -7.27 -3.49 -7.41
N LEU A 488 -7.76 -2.39 -8.01
CA LEU A 488 -7.44 -2.00 -9.39
C LEU A 488 -6.20 -1.10 -9.46
N VAL A 489 -5.96 -0.35 -8.39
CA VAL A 489 -4.85 0.61 -8.24
C VAL A 489 -4.18 0.39 -6.89
N ILE A 490 -2.89 0.64 -6.81
CA ILE A 490 -2.16 0.77 -5.55
C ILE A 490 -1.42 2.11 -5.51
N ILE A 491 -1.17 2.59 -4.30
CA ILE A 491 -0.30 3.75 -4.05
C ILE A 491 0.99 3.21 -3.48
N ASP A 492 2.12 3.56 -4.08
CA ASP A 492 3.43 3.14 -3.58
C ASP A 492 3.91 4.02 -2.40
N GLY A 493 5.08 3.70 -1.84
CA GLY A 493 5.64 4.45 -0.71
C GLY A 493 6.01 5.91 -1.01
N TRP A 494 5.93 6.33 -2.28
CA TRP A 494 6.21 7.68 -2.75
C TRP A 494 4.93 8.44 -3.16
N ASP A 495 3.77 7.94 -2.74
CA ASP A 495 2.44 8.45 -3.09
C ASP A 495 2.13 8.44 -4.60
N LYS A 496 2.80 7.57 -5.37
CA LYS A 496 2.55 7.43 -6.80
C LYS A 496 1.51 6.35 -7.09
N VAL A 497 0.66 6.66 -8.05
CA VAL A 497 -0.39 5.76 -8.55
C VAL A 497 0.23 4.68 -9.43
N GLN A 498 0.12 3.43 -9.00
CA GLN A 498 0.60 2.25 -9.74
C GLN A 498 -0.56 1.33 -10.11
N MET A 499 -0.41 0.60 -11.22
CA MET A 499 -1.33 -0.45 -11.65
C MET A 499 -0.51 -1.67 -12.07
N HIS A 500 -1.06 -2.86 -11.84
CA HIS A 500 -0.50 -4.08 -12.43
C HIS A 500 -0.60 -4.00 -13.96
N ASP A 501 0.43 -4.44 -14.69
CA ASP A 501 0.50 -4.28 -16.14
C ASP A 501 -0.67 -4.93 -16.88
N LEU A 502 -1.13 -6.11 -16.45
CA LEU A 502 -2.34 -6.73 -16.99
C LEU A 502 -3.64 -5.94 -16.69
N ILE A 503 -3.76 -5.24 -15.56
CA ILE A 503 -4.88 -4.32 -15.30
C ILE A 503 -4.79 -3.12 -16.24
N ARG A 504 -3.59 -2.55 -16.39
CA ARG A 504 -3.36 -1.45 -17.32
C ARG A 504 -3.71 -1.86 -18.75
N GLY A 505 -3.28 -3.06 -19.15
CA GLY A 505 -3.60 -3.68 -20.44
C GLY A 505 -5.11 -3.88 -20.62
N MET A 506 -5.83 -4.29 -19.57
CA MET A 506 -7.29 -4.35 -19.57
C MET A 506 -7.94 -2.99 -19.83
N GLY A 507 -7.52 -1.93 -19.14
CA GLY A 507 -8.05 -0.58 -19.37
C GLY A 507 -7.82 -0.10 -20.79
N ARG A 508 -6.63 -0.33 -21.33
CA ARG A 508 -6.28 -0.01 -22.73
C ARG A 508 -7.08 -0.84 -23.74
N GLU A 509 -7.35 -2.11 -23.44
CA GLU A 509 -8.18 -2.97 -24.29
C GLU A 509 -9.63 -2.50 -24.31
N ILE A 510 -10.18 -2.04 -23.18
CA ILE A 510 -11.53 -1.45 -23.12
C ILE A 510 -11.62 -0.26 -24.08
N VAL A 511 -10.65 0.66 -24.06
CA VAL A 511 -10.62 1.80 -24.99
C VAL A 511 -10.42 1.34 -26.43
N ARG A 512 -9.59 0.32 -26.69
CA ARG A 512 -9.38 -0.23 -28.03
C ARG A 512 -10.67 -0.80 -28.62
N LEU A 513 -11.55 -1.36 -27.77
CA LEU A 513 -12.84 -1.94 -28.17
C LEU A 513 -13.94 -0.89 -28.43
N GLU A 514 -13.77 0.37 -28.02
CA GLU A 514 -14.70 1.45 -28.37
C GLU A 514 -14.80 1.64 -29.89
N SER A 515 -13.67 1.52 -30.60
CA SER A 515 -13.65 1.58 -32.06
C SER A 515 -12.43 0.89 -32.66
N LYS A 516 -12.63 0.26 -33.83
CA LYS A 516 -11.55 -0.24 -34.68
C LYS A 516 -10.64 0.90 -35.14
N GLU A 517 -11.20 2.08 -35.39
CA GLU A 517 -10.45 3.26 -35.82
C GLU A 517 -9.90 4.05 -34.61
N PRO A 518 -8.57 4.26 -34.51
CA PRO A 518 -7.98 4.96 -33.37
C PRO A 518 -8.53 6.39 -33.14
N TRP A 519 -8.87 7.12 -34.20
CA TRP A 519 -9.37 8.50 -34.11
C TRP A 519 -10.82 8.61 -33.61
N LYS A 520 -11.56 7.50 -33.48
CA LYS A 520 -12.91 7.48 -32.91
C LYS A 520 -12.93 7.04 -31.45
N ARG A 521 -11.77 6.72 -30.87
CA ARG A 521 -11.64 6.31 -29.46
C ARG A 521 -11.56 7.53 -28.55
N SER A 522 -11.96 7.35 -27.30
CA SER A 522 -11.88 8.36 -26.26
C SER A 522 -10.45 8.74 -25.85
N ARG A 523 -9.53 7.76 -25.84
CA ARG A 523 -8.16 7.95 -25.36
C ARG A 523 -7.17 7.38 -26.36
N VAL A 524 -6.15 8.16 -26.71
CA VAL A 524 -5.08 7.73 -27.64
C VAL A 524 -3.73 7.80 -26.93
N TRP A 525 -3.23 6.64 -26.49
CA TRP A 525 -1.96 6.51 -25.78
C TRP A 525 -0.82 5.94 -26.64
N HIS A 526 -1.13 5.27 -27.75
CA HIS A 526 -0.12 4.73 -28.66
C HIS A 526 0.42 5.84 -29.57
N HIS A 527 1.71 6.15 -29.45
CA HIS A 527 2.35 7.23 -30.21
C HIS A 527 2.23 7.08 -31.74
N LYS A 528 2.27 5.85 -32.26
CA LYS A 528 2.06 5.58 -33.70
C LYS A 528 0.65 5.98 -34.16
N ASP A 529 -0.37 5.68 -33.35
CA ASP A 529 -1.75 6.04 -33.63
C ASP A 529 -1.91 7.57 -33.55
N SER A 530 -1.42 8.20 -32.47
CA SER A 530 -1.44 9.66 -32.32
C SER A 530 -0.79 10.37 -33.50
N PHE A 531 0.38 9.89 -33.93
CA PHE A 531 1.09 10.45 -35.08
C PHE A 531 0.28 10.34 -36.38
N LYS A 532 -0.35 9.18 -36.63
CA LYS A 532 -1.21 8.97 -37.80
C LYS A 532 -2.41 9.91 -37.78
N ILE A 533 -3.08 10.02 -36.63
CA ILE A 533 -4.25 10.88 -36.45
C ILE A 533 -3.91 12.34 -36.77
N LEU A 534 -2.79 12.83 -36.24
CA LEU A 534 -2.36 14.22 -36.44
C LEU A 534 -1.84 14.47 -37.85
N THR A 535 -1.14 13.52 -38.46
CA THR A 535 -0.66 13.65 -39.85
C THR A 535 -1.82 13.66 -40.85
N GLU A 536 -2.79 12.76 -40.68
CA GLU A 536 -3.92 12.61 -41.61
C GLU A 536 -5.08 13.56 -41.27
N LYS A 537 -4.99 14.31 -40.15
CA LYS A 537 -6.02 15.25 -39.67
C LYS A 537 -7.41 14.58 -39.48
N ASN A 538 -7.38 13.31 -39.07
CA ASN A 538 -8.57 12.48 -38.91
C ASN A 538 -9.16 12.53 -37.49
N GLY A 539 -8.64 13.40 -36.61
CA GLY A 539 -9.14 13.58 -35.25
C GLY A 539 -10.64 13.84 -35.20
N THR A 540 -11.31 13.29 -34.19
CA THR A 540 -12.75 13.46 -33.99
C THR A 540 -13.05 14.04 -32.61
N GLU A 541 -14.30 14.47 -32.41
CA GLU A 541 -14.77 15.03 -31.14
C GLU A 541 -14.80 14.02 -30.00
N THR A 542 -14.62 12.71 -30.26
CA THR A 542 -14.63 11.72 -29.18
C THR A 542 -13.33 11.69 -28.39
N ILE A 543 -12.22 12.22 -28.92
CA ILE A 543 -10.90 12.16 -28.28
C ILE A 543 -10.85 13.12 -27.09
N GLU A 544 -10.80 12.57 -25.89
CA GLU A 544 -10.64 13.29 -24.62
C GLU A 544 -9.17 13.47 -24.22
N GLY A 545 -8.29 12.57 -24.67
CA GLY A 545 -6.87 12.61 -24.33
C GLY A 545 -5.95 12.01 -25.39
N LEU A 546 -4.81 12.67 -25.63
CA LEU A 546 -3.85 12.30 -26.67
C LEU A 546 -2.41 12.47 -26.20
N VAL A 547 -1.57 11.45 -26.45
CA VAL A 547 -0.13 11.49 -26.17
C VAL A 547 0.68 11.22 -27.43
N LEU A 548 1.62 12.10 -27.75
CA LEU A 548 2.60 11.91 -28.82
C LEU A 548 4.01 12.24 -28.34
N ASN A 549 4.89 11.24 -28.37
CA ASN A 549 6.33 11.44 -28.29
C ASN A 549 6.95 11.09 -29.64
N MET A 550 7.54 12.08 -30.32
CA MET A 550 8.08 11.91 -31.66
C MET A 550 9.25 10.91 -31.73
N HIS A 551 10.02 10.74 -30.64
CA HIS A 551 11.12 9.75 -30.58
C HIS A 551 10.64 8.32 -30.46
N MET A 552 9.42 8.11 -29.96
CA MET A 552 8.82 6.78 -29.85
C MET A 552 8.23 6.29 -31.17
N CYS A 553 8.47 7.00 -32.27
CA CYS A 553 8.07 6.65 -33.62
C CYS A 553 9.30 6.36 -34.51
N PRO A 554 9.99 5.21 -34.32
CA PRO A 554 11.28 4.91 -34.95
C PRO A 554 11.26 4.75 -36.48
N ALA A 555 10.08 4.63 -37.09
CA ALA A 555 9.93 4.51 -38.55
C ALA A 555 9.99 5.86 -39.29
N ILE A 556 10.24 6.96 -38.59
CA ILE A 556 10.18 8.32 -39.13
C ILE A 556 11.52 8.97 -38.82
N ASN A 557 12.15 9.60 -39.81
CA ASN A 557 13.24 10.57 -39.57
C ASN A 557 12.63 11.73 -38.76
N SER A 558 12.64 11.60 -37.44
CA SER A 558 11.88 12.41 -36.49
C SER A 558 12.30 13.88 -36.44
N ASN A 559 13.43 14.22 -37.06
CA ASN A 559 14.02 15.55 -37.02
C ASN A 559 13.46 16.55 -38.06
N GLU A 560 12.58 16.13 -38.98
CA GLU A 560 12.14 17.00 -40.10
C GLU A 560 10.62 17.14 -40.27
N LYS A 561 9.78 16.35 -39.58
CA LYS A 561 8.34 16.34 -39.88
C LYS A 561 7.56 17.27 -38.96
N VAL A 562 7.10 18.38 -39.54
CA VAL A 562 6.22 19.37 -38.92
C VAL A 562 4.76 18.96 -39.10
N LEU A 563 3.97 19.01 -38.02
CA LEU A 563 2.52 18.74 -38.05
C LEU A 563 1.74 20.05 -38.15
N GLU A 564 0.52 20.02 -38.68
CA GLU A 564 -0.31 21.22 -38.75
C GLU A 564 -1.21 21.38 -37.52
N THR A 565 -1.32 22.61 -37.03
CA THR A 565 -2.20 23.02 -35.93
C THR A 565 -3.69 22.70 -36.17
N ASN A 566 -4.16 22.78 -37.42
CA ASN A 566 -5.55 22.44 -37.78
C ASN A 566 -5.92 20.95 -37.57
N ALA A 567 -4.94 20.07 -37.32
CA ALA A 567 -5.18 18.67 -36.98
C ALA A 567 -5.98 18.51 -35.67
N PHE A 568 -5.94 19.51 -34.78
CA PHE A 568 -6.63 19.51 -33.50
C PHE A 568 -8.03 20.15 -33.56
N SER A 569 -8.35 20.87 -34.64
CA SER A 569 -9.59 21.68 -34.76
C SER A 569 -10.90 20.90 -34.59
N ARG A 570 -10.88 19.60 -34.90
CA ARG A 570 -12.05 18.70 -34.79
C ARG A 570 -12.15 17.99 -33.43
N MET A 571 -11.11 18.05 -32.59
CA MET A 571 -11.02 17.35 -31.31
C MET A 571 -11.59 18.23 -30.19
N ARG A 572 -12.89 18.51 -30.22
CA ARG A 572 -13.52 19.50 -29.33
C ARG A 572 -13.54 19.10 -27.86
N GLU A 573 -13.57 17.80 -27.56
CA GLU A 573 -13.57 17.27 -26.19
C GLU A 573 -12.15 17.00 -25.65
N LEU A 574 -11.09 17.41 -26.36
CA LEU A 574 -9.71 17.16 -25.95
C LEU A 574 -9.35 17.95 -24.69
N LYS A 575 -9.26 17.25 -23.55
CA LYS A 575 -8.93 17.81 -22.23
C LYS A 575 -7.48 17.58 -21.84
N LEU A 576 -6.88 16.48 -22.29
CA LEU A 576 -5.54 16.02 -21.89
C LEU A 576 -4.61 15.92 -23.10
N LEU A 577 -3.57 16.76 -23.16
CA LEU A 577 -2.61 16.73 -24.27
C LEU A 577 -1.18 16.66 -23.77
N HIS A 578 -0.48 15.60 -24.18
CA HIS A 578 0.95 15.44 -23.93
C HIS A 578 1.72 15.31 -25.25
N LEU A 579 2.54 16.32 -25.55
CA LEU A 579 3.42 16.40 -26.71
C LEU A 579 4.88 16.42 -26.26
N SER A 580 5.72 15.63 -26.93
CA SER A 580 7.16 15.60 -26.68
C SER A 580 7.92 15.58 -28.00
N HIS A 581 8.79 16.58 -28.19
CA HIS A 581 9.55 16.77 -29.43
C HIS A 581 8.68 16.95 -30.68
N VAL A 582 7.51 17.56 -30.53
CA VAL A 582 6.56 17.81 -31.61
C VAL A 582 6.66 19.27 -32.06
N GLN A 583 6.81 19.47 -33.37
CA GLN A 583 6.74 20.78 -34.02
C GLN A 583 5.40 20.95 -34.71
N LEU A 584 4.73 22.07 -34.43
CA LEU A 584 3.48 22.46 -35.11
C LEU A 584 3.70 23.71 -35.97
N ASP A 585 3.02 23.76 -37.12
CA ASP A 585 2.93 24.93 -38.00
C ASP A 585 1.46 25.34 -38.23
N GLY A 586 1.26 26.60 -38.56
CA GLY A 586 -0.06 27.23 -38.75
C GLY A 586 -0.56 28.04 -37.54
N SER A 587 -1.84 28.39 -37.56
CA SER A 587 -2.48 29.23 -36.54
C SER A 587 -2.95 28.40 -35.35
N TYR A 588 -2.64 28.87 -34.15
CA TYR A 588 -3.07 28.25 -32.91
C TYR A 588 -4.50 28.67 -32.52
N ALA A 589 -5.12 29.62 -33.22
CA ALA A 589 -6.51 30.04 -32.99
C ALA A 589 -7.53 28.90 -33.13
N GLU A 590 -7.22 27.89 -33.95
CA GLU A 590 -8.11 26.75 -34.22
C GLU A 590 -7.88 25.56 -33.26
N PHE A 591 -7.08 25.73 -32.20
CA PHE A 591 -6.90 24.68 -31.20
C PHE A 591 -8.18 24.46 -30.36
N CYS A 592 -8.25 23.30 -29.71
CA CYS A 592 -9.36 22.96 -28.81
C CYS A 592 -9.41 23.89 -27.58
N THR A 593 -10.61 24.35 -27.21
CA THR A 593 -10.84 25.30 -26.10
C THR A 593 -11.01 24.64 -24.74
N GLU A 594 -11.32 23.34 -24.71
CA GLU A 594 -11.60 22.59 -23.47
C GLU A 594 -10.35 21.96 -22.82
N LEU A 595 -9.16 22.33 -23.27
CA LEU A 595 -7.92 21.78 -22.76
C LEU A 595 -7.73 22.13 -21.27
N ARG A 596 -7.50 21.11 -20.43
CA ARG A 596 -7.29 21.24 -18.97
C ARG A 596 -5.84 20.99 -18.58
N TRP A 597 -5.18 20.06 -19.25
CA TRP A 597 -3.76 19.74 -19.06
C TRP A 597 -3.01 19.76 -20.37
N LEU A 598 -1.96 20.56 -20.43
CA LEU A 598 -1.02 20.63 -21.54
C LEU A 598 0.40 20.38 -21.04
N CYS A 599 0.96 19.23 -21.41
CA CYS A 599 2.37 18.93 -21.24
C CYS A 599 3.05 18.96 -22.62
N TRP A 600 3.91 19.94 -22.86
CA TRP A 600 4.61 20.10 -24.13
C TRP A 600 6.11 20.26 -23.93
N THR A 601 6.81 19.13 -23.89
CA THR A 601 8.26 19.11 -23.70
C THR A 601 8.98 19.44 -25.00
N LYS A 602 10.02 20.28 -24.90
CA LYS A 602 10.74 20.88 -26.05
C LYS A 602 9.84 21.69 -26.98
N PHE A 603 9.02 22.58 -26.42
CA PHE A 603 8.23 23.52 -27.20
C PHE A 603 9.15 24.37 -28.12
N PRO A 604 8.86 24.45 -29.44
CA PRO A 604 9.84 24.94 -30.40
C PRO A 604 9.84 26.46 -30.60
N LEU A 605 8.77 27.17 -30.21
CA LEU A 605 8.66 28.61 -30.47
C LEU A 605 9.36 29.44 -29.38
N ASP A 606 9.86 30.61 -29.78
CA ASP A 606 10.46 31.59 -28.87
C ASP A 606 9.43 32.26 -27.93
N SER A 607 8.13 32.12 -28.22
CA SER A 607 7.02 32.62 -27.41
C SER A 607 5.71 31.92 -27.71
N ILE A 608 4.86 31.71 -26.70
CA ILE A 608 3.51 31.13 -26.91
C ILE A 608 2.62 32.16 -27.63
N PRO A 609 1.96 31.78 -28.74
CA PRO A 609 1.05 32.67 -29.47
C PRO A 609 -0.15 33.12 -28.63
N VAL A 610 -0.56 34.38 -28.78
CA VAL A 610 -1.68 34.96 -28.01
C VAL A 610 -3.04 34.35 -28.39
N ASP A 611 -3.17 33.90 -29.63
CA ASP A 611 -4.36 33.25 -30.20
C ASP A 611 -4.53 31.79 -29.77
N PHE A 612 -3.55 31.18 -29.09
CA PHE A 612 -3.66 29.79 -28.61
C PHE A 612 -4.65 29.71 -27.44
N PRO A 613 -5.83 29.06 -27.55
CA PRO A 613 -6.82 28.99 -26.46
C PRO A 613 -6.29 28.17 -25.27
N LEU A 614 -5.97 28.85 -24.17
CA LEU A 614 -5.42 28.26 -22.94
C LEU A 614 -6.19 28.71 -21.69
N GLU A 615 -7.30 29.43 -21.85
CA GLU A 615 -8.07 30.08 -20.78
C GLU A 615 -8.63 29.05 -19.77
N SER A 616 -8.92 27.84 -20.25
CA SER A 616 -9.40 26.71 -19.46
C SER A 616 -8.29 25.80 -18.90
N VAL A 617 -7.02 26.05 -19.26
CA VAL A 617 -5.90 25.19 -18.84
C VAL A 617 -5.60 25.39 -17.37
N ILE A 618 -5.49 24.28 -16.65
CA ILE A 618 -5.22 24.24 -15.21
C ILE A 618 -3.74 23.96 -14.96
N ILE A 619 -3.14 23.09 -15.77
CA ILE A 619 -1.72 22.76 -15.69
C ILE A 619 -1.09 22.96 -17.06
N LEU A 620 -0.08 23.84 -17.10
CA LEU A 620 0.73 24.14 -18.27
C LEU A 620 2.19 23.80 -17.98
N GLU A 621 2.69 22.76 -18.67
CA GLU A 621 4.07 22.32 -18.55
C GLU A 621 4.75 22.44 -19.92
N MET A 622 5.79 23.26 -19.99
CA MET A 622 6.58 23.48 -21.20
C MET A 622 8.07 23.40 -20.85
N GLN A 623 8.49 22.23 -20.39
CA GLN A 623 9.88 21.99 -20.00
C GLN A 623 10.80 21.93 -21.24
N TYR A 624 12.06 22.32 -21.07
CA TYR A 624 13.08 22.32 -22.13
C TYR A 624 12.72 23.17 -23.36
N SER A 625 11.96 24.24 -23.17
CA SER A 625 11.42 25.02 -24.28
C SER A 625 12.42 26.02 -24.86
N GLY A 626 12.21 26.39 -26.13
CA GLY A 626 12.94 27.46 -26.82
C GLY A 626 12.51 28.87 -26.40
N LEU A 627 11.56 28.99 -25.45
CA LEU A 627 10.95 30.25 -25.04
C LEU A 627 12.00 31.27 -24.61
N ARG A 628 11.95 32.45 -25.22
CA ARG A 628 12.65 33.67 -24.78
C ARG A 628 11.76 34.52 -23.87
N GLN A 629 10.48 34.57 -24.21
CA GLN A 629 9.40 35.20 -23.46
C GLN A 629 8.22 34.20 -23.42
N VAL A 630 7.43 34.19 -22.35
CA VAL A 630 6.38 33.16 -22.21
C VAL A 630 5.26 33.37 -23.23
N PHE A 631 4.69 34.58 -23.37
CA PHE A 631 3.64 34.89 -24.35
C PHE A 631 4.06 36.01 -25.31
N LYS A 632 3.57 35.95 -26.54
CA LYS A 632 3.66 37.03 -27.52
C LYS A 632 2.59 38.11 -27.24
N GLY A 633 2.66 38.74 -26.06
CA GLY A 633 1.68 39.69 -25.55
C GLY A 633 1.10 39.31 -24.19
N THR A 634 -0.03 39.92 -23.82
CA THR A 634 -0.74 39.63 -22.56
C THR A 634 -1.87 38.62 -22.80
N LYS A 635 -1.94 37.57 -21.99
CA LYS A 635 -2.98 36.53 -22.06
C LYS A 635 -3.53 36.22 -20.67
N TYR A 636 -4.84 36.31 -20.49
CA TYR A 636 -5.51 36.02 -19.22
C TYR A 636 -5.79 34.52 -19.08
N LEU A 637 -5.29 33.90 -18.01
CA LEU A 637 -5.37 32.47 -17.73
C LEU A 637 -5.98 32.27 -16.32
N PRO A 638 -7.31 32.42 -16.19
CA PRO A 638 -7.98 32.36 -14.89
C PRO A 638 -7.92 30.98 -14.25
N SER A 639 -7.86 29.91 -15.03
CA SER A 639 -7.93 28.53 -14.53
C SER A 639 -6.56 27.96 -14.13
N LEU A 640 -5.46 28.64 -14.51
CA LEU A 640 -4.11 28.12 -14.37
C LEU A 640 -3.68 28.04 -12.90
N LYS A 641 -3.38 26.82 -12.44
CA LYS A 641 -2.88 26.52 -11.09
C LYS A 641 -1.41 26.13 -11.08
N ILE A 642 -0.92 25.45 -12.12
CA ILE A 642 0.47 25.00 -12.18
C ILE A 642 1.11 25.46 -13.49
N LEU A 643 2.24 26.15 -13.37
CA LEU A 643 3.08 26.56 -14.49
C LEU A 643 4.49 26.01 -14.30
N ASP A 644 4.93 25.14 -15.20
CA ASP A 644 6.30 24.60 -15.23
C ASP A 644 6.98 24.98 -16.55
N LEU A 645 8.00 25.83 -16.46
CA LEU A 645 8.84 26.25 -17.59
C LEU A 645 10.29 25.79 -17.40
N SER A 646 10.52 24.77 -16.58
CA SER A 646 11.86 24.30 -16.22
C SER A 646 12.73 24.04 -17.45
N ARG A 647 14.01 24.40 -17.35
CA ARG A 647 15.05 24.21 -18.38
C ARG A 647 14.77 24.96 -19.67
N SER A 648 13.97 26.03 -19.60
CA SER A 648 13.85 27.00 -20.68
C SER A 648 15.08 27.91 -20.67
N HIS A 649 16.20 27.42 -21.20
CA HIS A 649 17.52 28.07 -21.12
C HIS A 649 17.58 29.45 -21.77
N SER A 650 16.67 29.73 -22.71
CA SER A 650 16.57 31.00 -23.43
C SER A 650 15.65 32.02 -22.76
N LEU A 651 14.89 31.63 -21.73
CA LEU A 651 13.88 32.47 -21.11
C LEU A 651 14.54 33.63 -20.36
N THR A 652 14.23 34.88 -20.71
CA THR A 652 14.86 36.07 -20.11
C THR A 652 13.99 36.76 -19.06
N GLU A 653 12.67 36.67 -19.20
CA GLU A 653 11.70 37.31 -18.32
C GLU A 653 10.41 36.50 -18.15
N THR A 654 9.74 36.64 -17.00
CA THR A 654 8.42 36.04 -16.75
C THR A 654 7.29 37.00 -17.12
N ILE A 655 6.07 36.44 -17.24
CA ILE A 655 4.84 37.21 -17.50
C ILE A 655 4.39 38.02 -16.29
N ASP A 656 3.50 38.98 -16.55
CA ASP A 656 2.67 39.55 -15.50
C ASP A 656 1.68 38.50 -14.95
N PHE A 657 1.95 38.03 -13.74
CA PHE A 657 1.12 37.06 -13.03
C PHE A 657 -0.25 37.58 -12.58
N SER A 658 -0.54 38.89 -12.72
CA SER A 658 -1.90 39.41 -12.54
C SER A 658 -2.90 38.74 -13.50
N TYR A 659 -2.39 38.23 -14.62
CA TYR A 659 -3.16 37.46 -15.59
C TYR A 659 -3.34 35.98 -15.22
N CYS A 660 -2.72 35.49 -14.15
CA CYS A 660 -2.82 34.12 -13.65
C CYS A 660 -3.19 34.11 -12.16
N PRO A 661 -4.35 34.65 -11.77
CA PRO A 661 -4.66 34.95 -10.36
C PRO A 661 -4.76 33.69 -9.48
N ASN A 662 -5.01 32.52 -10.07
CA ASN A 662 -5.19 31.26 -9.35
C ASN A 662 -3.94 30.37 -9.33
N LEU A 663 -2.76 30.92 -9.68
CA LEU A 663 -1.52 30.16 -9.74
C LEU A 663 -1.08 29.69 -8.33
N GLU A 664 -0.99 28.37 -8.15
CA GLU A 664 -0.58 27.70 -6.92
C GLU A 664 0.89 27.27 -6.94
N LYS A 665 1.40 26.87 -8.11
CA LYS A 665 2.75 26.32 -8.27
C LYS A 665 3.44 26.91 -9.49
N LEU A 666 4.63 27.47 -9.30
CA LEU A 666 5.50 27.94 -10.37
C LEU A 666 6.87 27.27 -10.31
N VAL A 667 7.30 26.66 -11.42
CA VAL A 667 8.58 25.94 -11.53
C VAL A 667 9.39 26.51 -12.68
N LEU A 668 10.58 27.03 -12.37
CA LEU A 668 11.51 27.69 -13.29
C LEU A 668 12.92 27.11 -13.17
N VAL A 669 13.05 25.85 -12.72
CA VAL A 669 14.34 25.20 -12.46
C VAL A 669 15.24 25.26 -13.71
N ASP A 670 16.51 25.61 -13.55
CA ASP A 670 17.52 25.65 -14.60
C ASP A 670 17.13 26.59 -15.76
N CYS A 671 16.42 27.69 -15.49
CA CYS A 671 16.23 28.77 -16.46
C CYS A 671 17.45 29.71 -16.43
N THR A 672 18.55 29.29 -17.06
CA THR A 672 19.87 29.93 -16.93
C THR A 672 19.99 31.35 -17.49
N SER A 673 19.10 31.74 -18.41
CA SER A 673 19.05 33.10 -18.97
C SER A 673 18.04 34.03 -18.29
N LEU A 674 17.32 33.55 -17.28
CA LEU A 674 16.27 34.31 -16.61
C LEU A 674 16.89 35.47 -15.82
N ILE A 675 16.56 36.70 -16.19
CA ILE A 675 17.10 37.94 -15.60
C ILE A 675 16.08 38.60 -14.68
N TYR A 676 14.81 38.61 -15.09
CA TYR A 676 13.73 39.34 -14.42
C TYR A 676 12.52 38.45 -14.16
N VAL A 677 12.02 38.49 -12.93
CA VAL A 677 10.73 37.89 -12.53
C VAL A 677 9.76 39.03 -12.27
N HIS A 678 8.61 39.00 -12.92
CA HIS A 678 7.64 40.10 -12.88
C HIS A 678 7.13 40.36 -11.46
N GLY A 679 6.99 41.66 -11.14
CA GLY A 679 6.63 42.16 -9.82
C GLY A 679 5.37 41.55 -9.18
N SER A 680 4.37 41.25 -10.01
CA SER A 680 3.04 40.76 -9.60
C SER A 680 3.04 39.36 -9.01
N ILE A 681 4.15 38.61 -9.07
CA ILE A 681 4.28 37.33 -8.37
C ILE A 681 4.07 37.48 -6.86
N GLY A 682 4.42 38.64 -6.28
CA GLY A 682 4.18 38.94 -4.86
C GLY A 682 2.72 39.22 -4.52
N ASN A 683 1.84 39.35 -5.53
CA ASN A 683 0.40 39.56 -5.35
C ASN A 683 -0.40 38.26 -5.53
N LEU A 684 0.25 37.12 -5.77
CA LEU A 684 -0.42 35.83 -5.92
C LEU A 684 -0.76 35.23 -4.55
N GLU A 685 -1.99 35.42 -4.09
CA GLU A 685 -2.46 34.93 -2.77
C GLU A 685 -2.48 33.40 -2.67
N ARG A 686 -2.60 32.70 -3.80
CA ARG A 686 -2.70 31.23 -3.85
C ARG A 686 -1.38 30.51 -4.11
N LEU A 687 -0.29 31.24 -4.35
CA LEU A 687 1.00 30.65 -4.68
C LEU A 687 1.60 29.98 -3.42
N ILE A 688 1.63 28.65 -3.42
CA ILE A 688 2.16 27.82 -2.32
C ILE A 688 3.53 27.22 -2.64
N TYR A 689 3.96 27.21 -3.90
CA TYR A 689 5.25 26.66 -4.31
C TYR A 689 5.88 27.47 -5.44
N LEU A 690 7.13 27.88 -5.24
CA LEU A 690 7.95 28.52 -6.26
C LEU A 690 9.37 27.98 -6.24
N ASN A 691 9.83 27.44 -7.37
CA ASN A 691 11.17 26.86 -7.49
C ASN A 691 11.92 27.49 -8.64
N MET A 692 13.03 28.17 -8.33
CA MET A 692 13.93 28.84 -9.29
C MET A 692 15.37 28.33 -9.16
N LYS A 693 15.55 27.08 -8.73
CA LYS A 693 16.88 26.46 -8.60
C LYS A 693 17.65 26.58 -9.91
N ASP A 694 18.95 26.88 -9.84
CA ASP A 694 19.85 27.01 -11.01
C ASP A 694 19.52 28.16 -11.99
N CYS A 695 18.72 29.16 -11.59
CA CYS A 695 18.52 30.41 -12.33
C CYS A 695 19.66 31.42 -12.10
N LYS A 696 20.78 31.23 -12.80
CA LYS A 696 22.07 31.89 -12.52
C LYS A 696 22.13 33.41 -12.81
N LYS A 697 21.19 33.96 -13.59
CA LYS A 697 21.24 35.36 -14.06
C LYS A 697 20.19 36.28 -13.45
N ILE A 698 19.41 35.82 -12.45
CA ILE A 698 18.37 36.64 -11.82
C ILE A 698 19.03 37.84 -11.13
N ARG A 699 18.66 39.06 -11.54
CA ARG A 699 19.22 40.31 -11.00
C ARG A 699 18.24 41.07 -10.11
N MET A 700 16.93 40.84 -10.26
CA MET A 700 15.89 41.59 -9.57
C MET A 700 14.73 40.68 -9.19
N LEU A 701 14.41 40.64 -7.89
CA LEU A 701 13.15 40.08 -7.37
C LEU A 701 12.21 41.21 -6.93
N PRO A 702 10.88 41.03 -7.02
CA PRO A 702 9.90 42.00 -6.56
C PRO A 702 10.03 42.39 -5.09
N LYS A 703 9.71 43.65 -4.79
CA LYS A 703 9.70 44.23 -3.43
C LYS A 703 8.64 43.65 -2.48
N ASN A 704 7.65 42.92 -3.00
CA ASN A 704 6.49 42.41 -2.26
C ASN A 704 6.54 40.89 -2.00
N ILE A 705 7.69 40.23 -2.24
CA ILE A 705 7.85 38.81 -1.88
C ILE A 705 8.04 38.73 -0.36
N TYR A 706 7.06 38.16 0.35
CA TYR A 706 7.13 37.93 1.80
C TYR A 706 8.35 37.08 2.17
N VAL A 707 8.90 37.33 3.36
CA VAL A 707 10.09 36.65 3.91
C VAL A 707 9.91 35.13 4.02
N GLU A 708 8.68 34.65 4.26
CA GLU A 708 8.33 33.23 4.23
C GLU A 708 8.53 32.60 2.84
N MET A 709 8.28 33.37 1.77
CA MET A 709 8.48 32.95 0.39
C MET A 709 9.98 32.90 0.07
N ILE A 710 10.80 33.82 0.59
CA ILE A 710 12.27 33.86 0.42
C ILE A 710 12.93 32.54 0.89
N ASN A 711 12.39 31.87 1.91
CA ASN A 711 12.90 30.60 2.43
C ASN A 711 12.45 29.36 1.61
N LEU A 712 11.35 29.45 0.86
CA LEU A 712 10.93 28.43 -0.12
C LEU A 712 11.66 28.58 -1.48
N LEU A 713 12.39 29.68 -1.68
CA LEU A 713 12.80 30.21 -2.99
C LEU A 713 14.20 29.84 -3.51
N GLY A 714 15.02 29.09 -2.77
CA GLY A 714 16.34 28.67 -3.27
C GLY A 714 17.25 29.83 -3.68
N LEU A 715 17.25 30.94 -2.92
CA LEU A 715 18.05 32.13 -3.18
C LEU A 715 19.51 31.98 -2.72
N CYS A 716 20.18 30.91 -3.15
CA CYS A 716 21.63 30.74 -3.00
C CYS A 716 22.42 31.90 -3.64
N ASN A 717 21.90 32.51 -4.72
CA ASN A 717 22.68 33.47 -5.52
C ASN A 717 22.92 34.83 -4.84
N LEU A 718 22.09 35.26 -3.87
CA LEU A 718 22.36 36.50 -3.13
C LEU A 718 23.42 36.27 -2.03
N LEU A 719 23.45 35.06 -1.45
CA LEU A 719 24.41 34.62 -0.46
C LEU A 719 25.76 34.22 -1.07
N GLU A 720 25.77 33.75 -2.33
CA GLU A 720 26.98 33.51 -3.13
C GLU A 720 27.74 34.81 -3.47
N SER A 721 27.09 35.97 -3.38
CA SER A 721 27.77 37.28 -3.54
C SER A 721 28.48 37.75 -2.27
N MET A 722 28.23 37.10 -1.12
CA MET A 722 28.94 37.37 0.13
C MET A 722 30.23 36.53 0.20
N ALA A 723 31.24 37.04 0.91
CA ALA A 723 32.48 36.30 1.12
C ALA A 723 32.16 34.94 1.79
N PRO A 724 32.73 33.82 1.29
CA PRO A 724 32.62 32.53 1.95
C PRO A 724 33.07 32.63 3.41
N ILE A 725 32.35 31.96 4.30
CA ILE A 725 32.65 31.93 5.73
C ILE A 725 33.01 30.50 6.16
N ARG A 726 33.85 30.39 7.19
CA ARG A 726 34.20 29.09 7.78
C ARG A 726 33.07 28.64 8.69
N MET A 727 32.51 27.46 8.42
CA MET A 727 31.37 26.91 9.17
C MET A 727 31.77 25.58 9.81
N HIS A 728 31.63 25.48 11.13
CA HIS A 728 32.06 24.33 11.92
C HIS A 728 30.88 23.49 12.38
N LYS A 729 30.99 22.15 12.33
CA LYS A 729 30.01 21.25 12.95
C LYS A 729 30.19 21.29 14.47
N GLN A 730 29.10 21.48 15.21
CA GLN A 730 29.19 21.88 16.62
C GLN A 730 29.83 20.81 17.55
N ARG A 731 29.71 19.52 17.20
CA ARG A 731 30.19 18.36 17.98
C ARG A 731 31.41 17.61 17.39
N ALA A 732 32.04 18.10 16.32
CA ALA A 732 33.21 17.42 15.73
C ALA A 732 34.50 17.70 16.54
N ILE A 733 35.30 16.65 16.78
CA ILE A 733 36.58 16.70 17.51
C ILE A 733 37.74 17.07 16.57
N PHE A 734 37.62 16.80 15.27
CA PHE A 734 38.62 17.10 14.24
C PHE A 734 38.06 18.08 13.18
N GLN A 735 38.90 19.00 12.71
CA GLN A 735 38.54 20.17 11.90
C GLN A 735 38.80 19.94 10.41
N ASN A 736 37.85 20.35 9.55
CA ASN A 736 38.10 20.70 8.15
C ASN A 736 37.67 22.16 7.98
N ASP A 737 38.63 23.05 7.74
CA ASP A 737 38.44 24.50 7.66
C ASP A 737 38.04 24.97 6.26
N ASP A 738 37.05 24.31 5.64
CA ASP A 738 36.63 24.69 4.30
C ASP A 738 35.74 25.95 4.34
N PRO A 739 36.15 27.05 3.66
CA PRO A 739 35.28 28.20 3.48
C PRO A 739 34.10 27.78 2.60
N ILE A 740 32.88 27.91 3.11
CA ILE A 740 31.66 27.64 2.34
C ILE A 740 30.89 28.93 2.07
N PRO A 741 30.17 29.04 0.94
CA PRO A 741 29.25 30.15 0.70
C PRO A 741 28.28 30.29 1.87
N VAL A 742 27.83 31.53 2.14
CA VAL A 742 26.85 31.77 3.21
C VAL A 742 25.58 30.96 2.91
N GLN A 743 25.09 30.23 3.91
CA GLN A 743 23.88 29.40 3.82
C GLN A 743 22.98 29.66 5.02
N GLY A 744 21.66 29.59 4.80
CA GLY A 744 20.68 29.58 5.88
C GLY A 744 20.45 28.17 6.42
N LEU A 745 20.40 28.02 7.74
CA LEU A 745 19.98 26.82 8.45
C LEU A 745 18.51 26.95 8.80
N TYR A 746 17.69 25.97 8.43
CA TYR A 746 16.32 25.86 8.93
C TYR A 746 16.19 24.61 9.78
N GLU A 747 15.94 24.82 11.07
CA GLU A 747 15.96 23.80 12.09
C GLU A 747 14.80 24.11 13.06
N PRO A 748 14.01 23.09 13.41
CA PRO A 748 12.55 23.15 13.63
C PRO A 748 11.94 24.53 13.94
N GLY A 749 11.42 25.20 12.90
CA GLY A 749 10.72 26.49 13.05
C GLY A 749 11.64 27.70 13.28
N ILE A 750 12.95 27.50 13.37
CA ILE A 750 13.97 28.54 13.57
C ILE A 750 14.86 28.60 12.33
N PHE A 751 15.00 29.81 11.79
CA PHE A 751 15.90 30.10 10.69
C PHE A 751 17.15 30.80 11.21
N SER A 752 18.33 30.28 10.92
CA SER A 752 19.60 30.90 11.32
C SER A 752 20.53 31.12 10.14
N THR A 753 21.28 32.21 10.14
CA THR A 753 22.29 32.49 9.12
C THR A 753 23.50 33.14 9.77
N PHE A 754 24.69 32.76 9.30
CA PHE A 754 25.95 33.31 9.76
C PHE A 754 26.60 34.10 8.63
N PHE A 755 27.17 35.26 8.92
CA PHE A 755 27.90 36.07 7.93
C PHE A 755 28.79 37.10 8.64
N GLY A 756 29.80 37.63 7.95
CA GLY A 756 30.70 38.62 8.52
C GLY A 756 30.01 39.96 8.85
N GLY A 757 30.35 40.55 9.99
CA GLY A 757 29.93 41.90 10.35
C GLY A 757 30.14 42.23 11.82
N ASN A 758 30.21 43.53 12.13
CA ASN A 758 30.86 44.03 13.36
C ASN A 758 29.95 44.84 14.31
N LYS A 759 28.65 44.96 14.00
CA LYS A 759 27.72 45.73 14.82
C LYS A 759 26.26 45.34 14.58
N VAL A 760 25.44 45.37 15.63
CA VAL A 760 23.99 45.25 15.53
C VAL A 760 23.42 46.53 14.87
N PRO A 761 22.64 46.40 13.77
CA PRO A 761 22.01 47.55 13.11
C PRO A 761 21.19 48.43 14.06
N GLY A 762 21.15 49.74 13.83
CA GLY A 762 20.49 50.73 14.70
C GLY A 762 18.99 50.51 14.98
N LYS A 763 18.32 49.64 14.24
CA LYS A 763 16.86 49.46 14.23
C LYS A 763 16.31 48.33 15.10
N PHE A 764 17.17 47.55 15.75
CA PHE A 764 16.74 46.53 16.70
C PHE A 764 16.16 47.21 17.94
N SER A 765 14.93 46.83 18.31
CA SER A 765 14.17 47.46 19.38
C SER A 765 14.82 47.34 20.76
N HIS A 766 15.58 46.26 20.99
CA HIS A 766 16.36 46.09 22.21
C HIS A 766 17.81 45.73 21.86
N LYS A 767 18.77 46.30 22.60
CA LYS A 767 20.19 46.04 22.43
C LYS A 767 20.91 45.91 23.75
N SER A 768 21.91 45.05 23.78
CA SER A 768 22.81 44.84 24.92
C SER A 768 24.24 44.66 24.39
N THR A 769 25.23 45.16 25.15
CA THR A 769 26.64 44.84 24.94
C THR A 769 27.07 43.55 25.66
N GLY A 770 26.16 42.95 26.43
CA GLY A 770 26.36 41.65 27.08
C GLY A 770 25.79 40.48 26.28
N SER A 771 26.04 39.26 26.76
CA SER A 771 25.54 38.00 26.19
C SER A 771 24.08 37.69 26.51
N SER A 772 23.45 38.50 27.37
CA SER A 772 22.03 38.38 27.73
C SER A 772 21.32 39.73 27.66
N ILE A 773 20.01 39.67 27.42
CA ILE A 773 19.12 40.83 27.41
C ILE A 773 17.75 40.45 27.96
N SER A 774 17.20 41.30 28.82
CA SER A 774 15.84 41.18 29.34
C SER A 774 14.99 42.36 28.87
N PHE A 775 13.77 42.07 28.42
CA PHE A 775 12.81 43.07 27.97
C PHE A 775 11.37 42.61 28.21
N THR A 776 10.45 43.57 28.30
CA THR A 776 9.01 43.30 28.35
C THR A 776 8.42 43.41 26.94
N VAL A 777 7.61 42.43 26.54
CA VAL A 777 6.89 42.47 25.25
C VAL A 777 5.90 43.64 25.29
N PRO A 778 5.95 44.59 24.34
CA PRO A 778 5.05 45.75 24.34
C PRO A 778 3.58 45.34 24.31
N LEU A 779 2.76 45.96 25.18
CA LEU A 779 1.30 45.88 25.13
C LEU A 779 0.80 46.77 23.98
N LEU A 780 0.44 46.16 22.86
CA LEU A 780 -0.15 46.85 21.72
C LEU A 780 -1.53 46.23 21.45
N ASP A 781 -2.58 47.04 21.57
CA ASP A 781 -3.94 46.62 21.27
C ASP A 781 -4.05 46.17 19.80
N ASN A 782 -4.77 45.07 19.55
CA ASN A 782 -4.98 44.44 18.23
C ASN A 782 -3.70 44.02 17.48
N HIS A 783 -2.59 43.79 18.17
CA HIS A 783 -1.36 43.27 17.56
C HIS A 783 -0.95 41.96 18.20
N ARG A 784 -0.58 40.99 17.36
CA ARG A 784 -0.11 39.68 17.81
C ARG A 784 1.35 39.46 17.45
N THR A 785 2.14 38.96 18.40
CA THR A 785 3.53 38.57 18.20
C THR A 785 3.59 37.26 17.42
N ARG A 786 4.17 37.28 16.23
CA ARG A 786 4.31 36.13 15.31
C ARG A 786 5.73 35.56 15.29
N GLY A 787 6.71 36.32 15.74
CA GLY A 787 8.09 35.85 15.76
C GLY A 787 9.06 36.75 16.53
N LEU A 788 10.25 36.21 16.75
CA LEU A 788 11.35 36.85 17.48
C LEU A 788 12.63 36.77 16.65
N ILE A 789 13.25 37.92 16.36
CA ILE A 789 14.54 37.98 15.67
C ILE A 789 15.63 38.28 16.71
N VAL A 790 16.61 37.40 16.78
CA VAL A 790 17.83 37.52 17.59
C VAL A 790 19.02 37.77 16.68
N PHE A 791 19.78 38.82 16.95
CA PHE A 791 20.95 39.22 16.18
C PHE A 791 22.15 39.29 17.10
N VAL A 792 23.09 38.37 16.93
CA VAL A 792 24.29 38.26 17.77
C VAL A 792 25.50 38.68 16.95
N VAL A 793 26.32 39.58 17.47
CA VAL A 793 27.67 39.88 16.96
C VAL A 793 28.67 39.25 17.91
N TYR A 794 29.59 38.45 17.40
CA TYR A 794 30.60 37.75 18.21
C TYR A 794 31.96 37.70 17.51
N MET A 795 33.02 37.60 18.31
CA MET A 795 34.41 37.63 17.84
C MET A 795 35.23 36.51 18.48
N ASN A 796 36.42 36.25 17.95
CA ASN A 796 37.38 35.34 18.56
C ASN A 796 38.08 36.01 19.75
N ALA A 797 38.18 35.34 20.90
CA ALA A 797 38.64 35.94 22.16
C ALA A 797 40.18 36.10 22.27
N GLY A 798 40.96 35.57 21.32
CA GLY A 798 42.42 35.62 21.36
C GLY A 798 43.03 34.69 22.42
N TYR A 799 44.28 34.26 22.21
CA TYR A 799 44.92 33.16 22.97
C TYR A 799 45.39 33.49 24.41
N ASP A 800 45.03 34.65 24.98
CA ASP A 800 45.50 35.07 26.32
C ASP A 800 44.53 34.79 27.47
N SER A 801 43.53 33.93 27.27
CA SER A 801 42.65 33.45 28.36
C SER A 801 43.11 32.07 28.86
N PRO A 802 43.24 31.82 30.18
CA PRO A 802 43.70 30.51 30.67
C PRO A 802 42.69 29.42 30.30
N PRO A 803 43.14 28.16 30.04
CA PRO A 803 42.25 27.10 29.64
C PRO A 803 41.40 26.67 30.82
N ILE A 804 40.20 27.22 30.93
CA ILE A 804 39.21 26.70 31.89
C ILE A 804 38.69 25.39 31.29
N ILE A 805 39.20 24.27 31.83
CA ILE A 805 38.67 22.93 31.56
C ILE A 805 37.33 22.83 32.29
N HIS A 806 36.24 23.29 31.67
CA HIS A 806 34.89 22.92 32.06
C HIS A 806 33.97 22.79 30.83
N HIS A 807 33.53 21.54 30.62
CA HIS A 807 32.40 21.03 29.83
C HIS A 807 32.12 21.59 28.41
N ASN A 808 31.78 20.68 27.50
CA ASN A 808 31.34 20.91 26.12
C ASN A 808 30.11 21.85 26.03
N TYR A 809 30.29 23.16 26.17
CA TYR A 809 29.21 24.11 25.90
C TYR A 809 29.06 24.33 24.40
N LEU A 810 27.91 23.89 23.89
CA LEU A 810 27.43 24.12 22.54
C LEU A 810 27.00 25.60 22.42
N SER A 811 27.36 26.27 21.32
CA SER A 811 26.81 27.60 21.01
C SER A 811 25.28 27.52 20.93
N GLN A 812 24.56 28.30 21.72
CA GLN A 812 23.12 28.20 21.85
C GLN A 812 22.46 29.53 22.20
N ILE A 813 21.25 29.73 21.68
CA ILE A 813 20.34 30.81 22.09
C ILE A 813 19.28 30.20 23.01
N ILE A 814 19.04 30.85 24.14
CA ILE A 814 18.02 30.49 25.10
C ILE A 814 17.04 31.66 25.19
N VAL A 815 15.76 31.37 25.01
CA VAL A 815 14.66 32.34 25.19
C VAL A 815 13.82 31.85 26.36
N LYS A 816 13.80 32.59 27.47
CA LYS A 816 13.00 32.30 28.67
C LYS A 816 11.92 33.37 28.80
N ASN A 817 10.65 32.98 28.73
CA ASN A 817 9.53 33.81 29.13
C ASN A 817 9.32 33.59 30.64
N LYS A 818 9.61 34.62 31.45
CA LYS A 818 9.47 34.57 32.90
C LYS A 818 8.02 34.62 33.35
N SER A 819 7.12 35.16 32.54
CA SER A 819 5.71 35.33 32.89
C SER A 819 4.92 34.03 32.84
N ASN A 820 5.24 33.12 31.90
CA ASN A 820 4.55 31.84 31.73
C ASN A 820 5.46 30.61 31.93
N GLY A 821 6.75 30.81 32.24
CA GLY A 821 7.72 29.75 32.50
C GLY A 821 8.22 29.02 31.25
N LEU A 822 7.83 29.43 30.03
CA LEU A 822 8.28 28.80 28.80
C LEU A 822 9.76 29.05 28.54
N ARG A 823 10.50 27.98 28.24
CA ARG A 823 11.92 28.06 27.86
C ARG A 823 12.15 27.37 26.53
N GLY A 824 12.62 28.13 25.55
CA GLY A 824 13.09 27.65 24.25
C GLY A 824 14.61 27.63 24.22
N ARG A 825 15.20 26.56 23.68
CA ARG A 825 16.64 26.44 23.46
C ARG A 825 16.90 26.08 22.01
N TYR A 826 17.83 26.79 21.38
CA TYR A 826 18.26 26.56 20.02
C TYR A 826 19.78 26.40 19.93
N CYS A 827 20.21 25.20 19.53
CA CYS A 827 21.60 24.87 19.22
C CYS A 827 21.69 24.59 17.72
N PRO A 828 22.35 25.44 16.92
CA PRO A 828 22.48 25.20 15.49
C PRO A 828 23.37 23.97 15.23
N SER A 829 23.11 23.21 14.16
CA SER A 829 23.96 22.06 13.82
C SER A 829 25.38 22.47 13.37
N ARG A 830 25.49 23.70 12.84
CA ARG A 830 26.74 24.34 12.42
C ARG A 830 26.76 25.82 12.80
N TYR A 831 27.96 26.36 13.02
CA TYR A 831 28.13 27.76 13.38
C TYR A 831 29.33 28.39 12.67
N GLY A 832 29.29 29.71 12.44
CA GLY A 832 30.37 30.43 11.79
C GLY A 832 31.55 30.70 12.72
N ILE A 833 32.78 30.59 12.22
CA ILE A 833 34.01 30.99 12.93
C ILE A 833 34.56 32.29 12.32
N PRO A 834 34.74 33.36 13.13
CA PRO A 834 35.41 34.57 12.68
C PRO A 834 36.89 34.32 12.36
N GLY A 835 37.42 34.97 11.33
CA GLY A 835 38.87 35.07 11.10
C GLY A 835 39.57 35.92 12.18
N GLU A 836 40.90 35.93 12.16
CA GLU A 836 41.70 36.73 13.10
C GLU A 836 41.42 38.24 12.92
N GLY A 837 40.93 38.90 13.97
CA GLY A 837 40.53 40.31 13.93
C GLY A 837 39.18 40.59 13.24
N GLU A 838 38.43 39.55 12.86
CA GLU A 838 37.10 39.68 12.26
C GLU A 838 35.97 39.44 13.29
N ASP A 839 34.82 40.06 13.03
CA ASP A 839 33.58 39.84 13.76
C ASP A 839 32.59 39.07 12.87
N MET A 840 31.81 38.17 13.49
CA MET A 840 30.74 37.42 12.85
C MET A 840 29.38 37.78 13.41
N ILE A 841 28.37 37.64 12.55
CA ILE A 841 26.97 37.78 12.90
C ILE A 841 26.32 36.40 12.89
N TRP A 842 25.54 36.12 13.91
CA TRP A 842 24.53 35.06 13.94
C TRP A 842 23.15 35.72 13.99
N LEU A 843 22.43 35.64 12.87
CA LEU A 843 21.05 36.09 12.75
C LEU A 843 20.13 34.88 12.91
N SER A 844 19.22 34.90 13.87
CA SER A 844 18.28 33.82 14.17
C SER A 844 16.85 34.36 14.24
N HIS A 845 15.95 33.81 13.43
CA HIS A 845 14.53 34.13 13.41
C HIS A 845 13.72 32.96 13.93
N TRP A 846 12.96 33.20 14.99
CA TRP A 846 12.13 32.22 15.67
C TRP A 846 10.68 32.45 15.27
N ASN A 847 10.07 31.44 14.64
CA ASN A 847 8.63 31.45 14.41
C ASN A 847 7.92 31.01 15.70
N LEU A 848 7.00 31.82 16.20
CA LEU A 848 6.33 31.59 17.47
C LEU A 848 4.85 31.30 17.24
N GLU A 849 4.33 30.29 17.93
CA GLU A 849 2.90 29.97 17.93
C GLU A 849 2.10 30.95 18.80
N ASP A 850 0.78 30.94 18.64
CA ASP A 850 -0.20 31.90 19.16
C ASP A 850 -0.13 32.16 20.67
N ASP A 851 0.42 31.24 21.45
CA ASP A 851 0.43 31.22 22.90
C ASP A 851 1.82 31.41 23.54
N GLN A 852 2.89 31.55 22.75
CA GLN A 852 4.26 31.48 23.27
C GLN A 852 4.79 32.82 23.85
N LEU A 853 4.42 33.95 23.25
CA LEU A 853 4.76 35.31 23.73
C LEU A 853 3.57 36.25 23.58
N GLN A 854 3.08 36.80 24.69
CA GLN A 854 1.97 37.75 24.73
C GLN A 854 2.43 39.15 25.16
N GLY A 855 1.62 40.17 24.84
CA GLY A 855 1.87 41.54 25.29
C GLY A 855 1.89 41.59 26.82
N GLY A 856 2.95 42.17 27.39
CA GLY A 856 3.18 42.24 28.84
C GLY A 856 4.10 41.15 29.41
N ASP A 857 4.50 40.15 28.61
CA ASP A 857 5.42 39.10 29.06
C ASP A 857 6.84 39.63 29.30
N GLU A 858 7.49 39.21 30.39
CA GLU A 858 8.90 39.49 30.64
C GLU A 858 9.76 38.38 30.03
N VAL A 859 10.55 38.71 29.01
CA VAL A 859 11.35 37.76 28.25
C VAL A 859 12.83 38.03 28.47
N VAL A 860 13.60 36.96 28.67
CA VAL A 860 15.05 36.97 28.72
C VAL A 860 15.59 36.15 27.55
N VAL A 861 16.46 36.76 26.75
CA VAL A 861 17.22 36.08 25.72
C VAL A 861 18.69 36.04 26.15
N SER A 862 19.26 34.85 26.28
CA SER A 862 20.68 34.64 26.57
C SER A 862 21.36 33.85 25.47
N VAL A 863 22.59 34.23 25.16
CA VAL A 863 23.42 33.62 24.13
C VAL A 863 24.68 33.07 24.76
N ILE A 864 24.85 31.76 24.67
CA ILE A 864 26.04 31.07 25.16
C ILE A 864 26.84 30.68 23.94
N MET A 865 28.12 31.03 23.89
CA MET A 865 29.03 30.68 22.79
C MET A 865 30.06 29.66 23.27
N LYS A 866 30.51 28.79 22.36
CA LYS A 866 31.58 27.82 22.63
C LYS A 866 32.87 28.52 23.04
N SER A 867 33.68 27.86 23.88
CA SER A 867 34.96 28.36 24.38
C SER A 867 35.85 28.90 23.25
N GLY A 868 36.37 30.12 23.43
CA GLY A 868 37.14 30.88 22.43
C GLY A 868 36.34 31.92 21.65
N LEU A 869 35.01 31.96 21.75
CA LEU A 869 34.16 32.98 21.13
C LEU A 869 33.49 33.87 22.18
N LEU A 870 33.47 35.18 21.93
CA LEU A 870 32.91 36.18 22.84
C LEU A 870 31.82 36.99 22.15
N VAL A 871 30.64 37.09 22.77
CA VAL A 871 29.53 37.93 22.30
C VAL A 871 29.88 39.40 22.57
N LYS A 872 29.86 40.21 21.51
CA LYS A 872 30.21 41.63 21.53
C LYS A 872 28.99 42.54 21.60
N GLU A 873 27.91 42.15 20.93
CA GLU A 873 26.65 42.91 20.92
C GLU A 873 25.48 41.96 20.60
N LEU A 874 24.36 42.14 21.30
CA LEU A 874 23.13 41.39 21.14
C LEU A 874 21.99 42.35 20.80
N GLY A 875 21.21 42.03 19.77
CA GLY A 875 20.05 42.78 19.33
C GLY A 875 18.81 41.90 19.25
N ILE A 876 17.67 42.41 19.73
CA ILE A 876 16.38 41.74 19.64
C ILE A 876 15.38 42.62 18.90
N GLN A 877 14.59 42.00 18.04
CA GLN A 877 13.47 42.62 17.34
C GLN A 877 12.25 41.69 17.38
N LEU A 878 11.12 42.21 17.87
CA LEU A 878 9.83 41.51 17.82
C LEU A 878 9.18 41.70 16.45
N VAL A 879 8.52 40.64 15.97
CA VAL A 879 7.71 40.60 14.75
C VAL A 879 6.25 40.57 15.16
N GLN A 880 5.54 41.68 15.00
CA GLN A 880 4.14 41.84 15.40
C GLN A 880 3.25 42.16 14.19
N VAL A 881 2.03 41.63 14.16
CA VAL A 881 1.07 41.79 13.06
C VAL A 881 -0.26 42.33 13.60
N GLN A 882 -0.88 43.28 12.91
CA GLN A 882 -2.16 43.87 13.30
C GLN A 882 -3.35 42.98 12.86
N GLU A 883 -4.30 42.72 13.75
CA GLU A 883 -5.55 42.03 13.44
C GLU A 883 -6.56 43.02 12.82
N GLU A 884 -7.02 42.73 11.60
CA GLU A 884 -8.12 43.47 10.96
C GLU A 884 -9.47 42.86 11.39
N GLU A 885 -10.32 43.66 12.06
CA GLU A 885 -11.68 43.26 12.43
C GLU A 885 -12.55 43.10 11.17
N ASN A 886 -12.77 41.86 10.73
CA ASN A 886 -13.88 41.52 9.85
C ASN A 886 -14.94 40.72 10.62
N HIS A 887 -15.91 41.45 11.19
CA HIS A 887 -17.15 40.87 11.66
C HIS A 887 -18.01 40.40 10.49
N ASN A 888 -17.91 39.11 10.15
CA ASN A 888 -19.02 38.21 9.76
C ASN A 888 -18.46 36.94 9.11
N MET A 889 -18.24 35.88 9.88
CA MET A 889 -18.70 34.54 9.50
C MET A 889 -18.72 33.62 10.72
N MET A 890 -19.80 32.84 10.84
CA MET A 890 -20.06 31.90 11.92
C MET A 890 -18.91 30.95 12.20
N SER A 891 -18.77 30.61 13.48
CA SER A 891 -18.01 29.49 14.01
C SER A 891 -18.18 28.22 13.17
N ILE A 892 -17.15 27.90 12.39
CA ILE A 892 -16.87 26.52 11.99
C ILE A 892 -15.67 26.12 12.84
N SER A 893 -15.89 25.16 13.73
CA SER A 893 -14.83 24.44 14.41
C SER A 893 -13.94 23.75 13.36
N THR A 894 -12.86 24.40 12.96
CA THR A 894 -11.75 23.72 12.32
C THR A 894 -10.99 23.00 13.42
N ASP A 895 -11.30 21.72 13.57
CA ASP A 895 -10.41 20.73 14.19
C ASP A 895 -9.00 20.97 13.64
N SER A 896 -8.10 21.45 14.49
CA SER A 896 -6.68 21.52 14.20
C SER A 896 -6.11 20.11 14.26
N SER A 897 -6.46 19.28 13.29
CA SER A 897 -5.76 18.03 13.00
C SER A 897 -4.84 18.23 11.79
N TYR A 898 -3.97 19.23 11.85
CA TYR A 898 -2.67 19.12 11.18
C TYR A 898 -1.79 18.23 12.06
N HIS A 899 -2.03 16.92 11.96
CA HIS A 899 -1.04 15.96 12.40
C HIS A 899 0.20 16.12 11.51
N HIS A 900 1.19 16.88 11.96
CA HIS A 900 2.58 16.53 11.68
C HIS A 900 2.83 15.17 12.35
N GLN A 901 2.53 14.08 11.64
CA GLN A 901 2.86 12.75 12.09
C GLN A 901 4.38 12.62 12.17
N THR A 902 4.89 12.74 13.39
CA THR A 902 6.13 12.13 13.84
C THR A 902 5.95 10.62 13.76
N TRP A 903 6.64 9.97 12.83
CA TRP A 903 6.72 8.51 12.81
C TRP A 903 7.79 8.06 13.81
N TYR A 904 7.36 7.43 14.90
CA TYR A 904 8.17 6.48 15.66
C TYR A 904 7.50 5.11 15.53
N ASN A 905 8.20 4.14 14.93
CA ASN A 905 7.87 2.73 15.09
C ASN A 905 9.17 1.93 15.31
N LYS A 906 9.26 1.32 16.48
CA LYS A 906 10.34 0.43 16.91
C LYS A 906 9.77 -0.98 17.10
N ARG A 907 10.23 -1.97 16.33
CA ARG A 907 10.40 -3.39 16.72
C ARG A 907 11.52 -3.98 15.84
N LEU A 908 12.73 -4.17 16.39
CA LEU A 908 13.27 -5.40 17.03
C LEU A 908 13.50 -6.56 16.03
N GLY A 909 14.77 -6.77 15.67
CA GLY A 909 15.28 -7.92 14.90
C GLY A 909 16.68 -7.66 14.31
N ASP A 910 17.70 -7.86 15.14
CA ASP A 910 19.14 -8.14 14.91
C ASP A 910 20.14 -7.19 14.19
N SER A 911 21.25 -7.03 14.91
CA SER A 911 22.66 -6.73 14.56
C SER A 911 22.98 -5.46 13.76
N ASP A 912 23.31 -4.38 14.47
CA ASP A 912 24.71 -3.96 14.68
C ASP A 912 24.75 -2.69 15.55
N GLU A 913 25.47 -2.76 16.67
CA GLU A 913 25.73 -1.65 17.57
C GLU A 913 26.89 -0.80 17.02
N GLU A 914 26.63 0.45 16.62
CA GLU A 914 27.60 1.55 16.87
C GLU A 914 27.09 3.00 16.68
N ASP A 915 25.83 3.28 16.32
CA ASP A 915 25.46 4.68 15.95
C ASP A 915 24.18 5.23 16.62
N LYS A 916 24.01 5.00 17.93
CA LYS A 916 22.82 5.46 18.69
C LYS A 916 23.14 6.43 19.83
N ARG A 917 23.63 7.64 19.52
CA ARG A 917 23.51 8.85 20.38
C ARG A 917 23.64 10.17 19.60
N GLU A 918 22.82 10.45 18.59
CA GLU A 918 22.74 11.80 18.00
C GLU A 918 21.29 12.24 17.68
N GLU A 919 20.55 12.70 18.69
CA GLU A 919 19.37 13.58 18.50
C GLU A 919 19.65 14.92 19.22
N VAL A 920 19.46 16.04 18.51
CA VAL A 920 19.56 17.42 19.03
C VAL A 920 18.15 17.98 19.20
N PHE A 921 17.83 18.47 20.40
CA PHE A 921 16.53 19.04 20.76
C PHE A 921 16.39 20.50 20.30
N SER A 922 15.23 20.84 19.75
CA SER A 922 14.70 22.21 19.73
C SER A 922 13.18 22.15 19.95
N ARG A 923 12.75 22.56 21.16
CA ARG A 923 11.35 22.65 21.60
C ARG A 923 11.25 23.70 22.71
N PHE A 924 10.14 24.44 22.76
CA PHE A 924 9.71 25.12 23.98
C PHE A 924 9.16 24.05 24.95
N VAL A 925 9.66 24.01 26.18
CA VAL A 925 9.23 23.04 27.19
C VAL A 925 8.97 23.77 28.51
N CYS A 926 7.84 23.47 29.16
CA CYS A 926 7.61 23.86 30.56
C CYS A 926 8.43 22.92 31.46
N LEU A 927 9.45 23.45 32.13
CA LEU A 927 10.24 22.70 33.12
C LEU A 927 10.04 23.35 34.50
N PRO A 928 9.89 22.57 35.59
CA PRO A 928 9.96 23.12 36.94
C PRO A 928 11.37 23.68 37.19
N ASP A 929 11.45 24.82 37.89
CA ASP A 929 12.72 25.50 38.18
C ASP A 929 13.63 24.59 39.02
N GLU A 930 14.68 24.02 38.41
CA GLU A 930 15.87 23.58 39.12
C GLU A 930 16.92 24.70 39.07
N GLU A 931 17.37 25.11 40.25
CA GLU A 931 18.35 26.17 40.48
C GLU A 931 19.71 25.81 39.88
N GLU A 932 20.05 26.43 38.74
CA GLU A 932 21.45 26.70 38.38
C GLU A 932 21.62 28.23 38.37
N GLU A 933 21.92 28.82 39.53
CA GLU A 933 22.45 30.17 39.62
C GLU A 933 23.90 30.17 39.09
N GLN A 934 24.06 30.54 37.81
CA GLN A 934 25.27 31.20 37.34
C GLN A 934 24.95 32.68 37.16
N GLN A 935 25.73 33.52 37.84
CA GLN A 935 25.62 34.98 37.83
C GLN A 935 26.00 35.51 36.44
N ASP A 936 25.07 35.48 35.48
CA ASP A 936 25.21 36.21 34.23
C ASP A 936 25.09 37.72 34.50
N ASP A 937 25.96 38.54 33.92
CA ASP A 937 25.83 40.01 33.94
C ASP A 937 24.56 40.43 33.15
N ILE A 938 23.41 40.40 33.83
CA ILE A 938 22.11 40.77 33.24
C ILE A 938 22.10 42.29 33.06
N THR A 939 22.14 42.73 31.81
CA THR A 939 22.01 44.15 31.46
C THR A 939 20.55 44.49 31.16
N VAL A 940 19.95 45.43 31.89
CA VAL A 940 18.59 45.93 31.63
C VAL A 940 18.60 46.88 30.44
N ALA A 941 17.78 46.62 29.42
CA ALA A 941 17.79 47.38 28.17
C ALA A 941 17.34 48.85 28.36
N THR A 942 18.13 49.80 27.87
CA THR A 942 17.74 51.22 27.80
C THR A 942 17.20 51.58 26.40
N THR A 943 15.97 52.08 26.32
CA THR A 943 15.37 52.67 25.11
C THR A 943 16.05 54.00 24.80
N THR A 944 16.71 54.13 23.64
CA THR A 944 17.44 55.36 23.27
C THR A 944 16.90 56.00 22.00
N GLY A 945 16.65 57.32 22.09
CA GLY A 945 16.31 58.21 20.98
C GLY A 945 17.55 58.78 20.29
N SER A 946 17.53 58.69 18.96
CA SER A 946 18.28 59.39 17.90
C SER A 946 19.46 60.34 18.23
N ASN A 947 20.63 60.07 17.60
CA ASN A 947 21.38 60.87 16.60
C ASN A 947 22.91 60.81 16.82
N ASN A 948 23.66 60.25 15.85
CA ASN A 948 24.90 60.86 15.34
C ASN A 948 25.52 60.12 14.14
N SER A 949 26.05 60.92 13.22
CA SER A 949 26.72 60.58 11.97
C SER A 949 28.22 60.29 12.14
N GLY A 950 28.74 59.25 11.47
CA GLY A 950 30.18 58.97 11.36
C GLY A 950 30.46 57.70 10.53
N GLY A 951 31.33 57.81 9.53
CA GLY A 951 31.35 56.99 8.31
C GLY A 951 31.92 55.57 8.38
N LEU A 952 31.44 54.73 7.44
CA LEU A 952 32.10 53.57 6.79
C LEU A 952 31.08 53.02 5.77
N ARG A 953 31.14 53.56 4.54
CA ARG A 953 30.19 53.36 3.44
C ARG A 953 30.60 52.14 2.61
N GLY A 954 29.75 51.11 2.62
CA GLY A 954 29.89 49.92 1.76
C GLY A 954 29.01 48.79 2.29
N TRP A 955 29.36 48.24 3.44
CA TRP A 955 28.65 47.09 4.04
C TRP A 955 27.40 47.47 4.82
N LYS A 956 27.41 48.65 5.46
CA LYS A 956 26.22 49.16 6.16
C LYS A 956 25.02 49.27 5.22
N VAL A 957 25.19 49.56 3.93
CA VAL A 957 24.04 49.76 3.01
C VAL A 957 23.35 48.45 2.68
N LEU A 958 24.09 47.36 2.42
CA LEU A 958 23.52 46.05 2.12
C LEU A 958 22.87 45.39 3.35
N VAL A 959 23.55 45.43 4.50
CA VAL A 959 23.02 44.89 5.76
C VAL A 959 21.86 45.74 6.27
N THR A 960 21.96 47.07 6.17
CA THR A 960 20.84 47.95 6.53
C THR A 960 19.68 47.79 5.56
N ALA A 961 19.91 47.63 4.25
CA ALA A 961 18.84 47.40 3.26
C ALA A 961 18.14 46.06 3.48
N ALA A 962 18.87 44.94 3.56
CA ALA A 962 18.28 43.61 3.81
C ALA A 962 17.43 43.63 5.09
N CYS A 963 17.98 44.24 6.13
CA CYS A 963 17.35 44.30 7.44
C CYS A 963 16.23 45.39 7.47
N PHE A 964 16.22 46.38 6.55
CA PHE A 964 15.22 47.48 6.46
C PHE A 964 14.03 47.02 5.62
N PHE A 965 14.27 46.20 4.60
CA PHE A 965 13.22 45.49 3.86
C PHE A 965 12.53 44.42 4.72
N LEU A 966 13.26 43.75 5.63
CA LEU A 966 12.71 42.85 6.65
C LEU A 966 11.83 43.57 7.70
N THR A 967 12.17 44.80 8.11
CA THR A 967 11.39 45.57 9.10
C THR A 967 10.25 46.39 8.49
N LEU A 968 10.39 46.90 7.25
CA LEU A 968 9.36 47.74 6.61
C LEU A 968 8.16 46.93 6.10
N THR A 969 8.36 45.66 5.74
CA THR A 969 7.25 44.73 5.38
C THR A 969 6.35 44.38 6.57
N LEU A 970 6.80 44.63 7.80
CA LEU A 970 6.01 44.39 9.02
C LEU A 970 5.24 45.63 9.51
N ILE A 971 5.58 46.84 9.06
CA ILE A 971 4.99 48.09 9.57
C ILE A 971 4.00 48.75 8.59
N THR A 972 4.13 48.55 7.26
CA THR A 972 3.26 49.26 6.30
C THR A 972 2.15 48.37 5.73
N ARG A 973 1.14 48.08 6.54
CA ARG A 973 -0.27 48.03 6.07
C ARG A 973 -0.97 49.27 6.59
N SER A 974 -0.94 50.33 5.79
CA SER A 974 -1.96 51.39 5.77
C SER A 974 -1.71 52.24 4.52
N SER A 975 -2.62 52.14 3.55
CA SER A 975 -2.67 53.05 2.39
C SER A 975 -3.14 54.45 2.86
N PRO A 976 -3.02 55.57 2.10
CA PRO A 976 -2.84 55.64 0.65
C PRO A 976 -1.97 56.81 0.06
N SER A 977 -1.70 56.68 -1.24
CA SER A 977 -1.67 57.75 -2.26
C SER A 977 -0.37 58.52 -2.58
N LEU A 978 -0.07 58.45 -3.89
CA LEU A 978 0.26 59.53 -4.82
C LEU A 978 1.65 60.22 -4.80
N ARG A 979 2.21 60.15 -6.03
CA ARG A 979 2.94 61.18 -6.80
C ARG A 979 4.47 61.19 -6.76
N LYS A 980 4.97 60.58 -7.84
CA LYS A 980 5.69 61.20 -8.97
C LYS A 980 7.14 61.66 -8.78
N LYS A 981 7.91 61.19 -9.79
CA LYS A 981 9.00 61.87 -10.52
C LYS A 981 10.42 61.74 -9.95
N GLN A 982 11.15 60.77 -10.51
CA GLN A 982 12.29 60.96 -11.45
C GLN A 982 12.69 62.42 -11.77
N PRO A 983 13.93 62.74 -12.24
CA PRO A 983 14.90 61.83 -12.86
C PRO A 983 16.39 62.19 -12.61
N SER A 984 17.27 61.47 -13.34
CA SER A 984 18.42 62.01 -14.10
C SER A 984 19.59 62.60 -13.30
N THR A 985 20.86 62.37 -13.63
CA THR A 985 21.47 61.81 -14.84
C THR A 985 22.95 61.58 -14.53
N ASN A 986 23.46 60.48 -15.07
CA ASN A 986 24.86 60.26 -15.45
C ASN A 986 25.47 61.50 -16.14
N PRO A 987 26.81 61.71 -16.12
CA PRO A 987 27.68 60.85 -16.94
C PRO A 987 29.07 60.56 -16.38
N GLY A 988 29.66 59.46 -16.83
CA GLY A 988 31.01 59.00 -16.52
C GLY A 988 31.09 57.50 -16.58
#